data_AF-A0A6G0Z2X0-F1
#
_entry.id   AF-A0A6G0Z2X0-F1
#
_cell.length_a   1.000
_cell.length_b   1.000
_cell.length_c   1.000
_cell.angle_alpha   90.00
_cell.angle_beta   90.00
_cell.angle_gamma   90.00
#
_symmetry.space_group_name_H-M   'P 1'
#
loop_
_entity.id
_entity.type
_entity.pdbx_description
1 polymer ?
#
loop_
_entity_poly.entity_id
_entity_poly.type
_entity_poly.pdbx_seq_one_letter_code
_entity_poly.pdbx_strand_id
1 'polypeptide(L)'
;MTSFECKGVLVDFPYEPYEVQKKYIEKVLECLQNGHNGVLESPTGTGKTLSLLCSSLAWLLAKKAAIQANRMLPTESNTISMSVNTAAGVDKNPSSAWNGVIRPPRIIYGSRTHTQLNQVMKELRRTNYKHMKVGIIGSRDQLCIHPEVMKESTSSVKIALCRAKVSTRTCQFYNNVELKSQEAFVENGIADIEDLVNKGKKFNCCPYYGSRELQKDVDILFTPYNYIIDPRTRKAQDIQFSDDVIILDEGHNVEKMCEESCSVDISSTDIALCIDAVTDVMKQLYDEKNTEFSAEPIQLKPREFSDDDICVLKALFLEIEKVIDGIELTNSTNDKKMEGSYVFKLLQGADITPSNMSKFISFLNSVTMYMSSANSNAPHQAKEACLYKFQQFLECVLQSLGTNMDPKNTDKYFRTYIQLEQSKYKTKNDTVKLKELKKGKTLNFWCFSPGFGMRDLLDRNVHCIILTSGTLSPLAATISEIGIPVKVQLQNAHVIKNNQVCVSVIKSGPSNKPLICNYSSRNNSDFLISLGQTLVNFSRIIPGGTLVFFPSYPFLDQCVNHWQGCNIWASITKNKVSIFVEPKNKDVLNIVIDEYYNAIQENKGAMLLAVYRGKVSEGLDFSDWKARAVIILGLPYPPYQDPRVVMKREYLDEMRKENSECLSGQEWYKLEAIKAVNQAMGRVIRHIGDWGSIIFCDERYASFNIKSQLSVWLQPHIKIYDQFSLAYRENVKFFKNSGATMPSAVLFSNASFDEPAQATVLRSIESVKRKALEDDTIKLYESYCDKNEKIIEKKSTLASSSSSNSILEFVDIFEEQTIINTISESQPLKVDVTSDLKPLVKKRKLKIIPNKIECPKKIIVDSTNNTVVNYMKNVRTVLKEKDTYDNFVSILKKYILEKNCDELIERLDKLFPIKTQEIINILLGLKDFFNCESNSQFLNYCTQLKEEHDVDFNKFYETPILY
;
A
#
# COMPACT_ATOMS: atom_id res chain seq x y z
N MET A 1 -5.51 4.58 -40.28
CA MET A 1 -6.42 5.39 -39.44
C MET A 1 -7.75 5.49 -40.17
N THR A 2 -8.86 5.29 -39.46
CA THR A 2 -10.21 5.33 -40.01
C THR A 2 -11.06 6.26 -39.16
N SER A 3 -11.93 7.04 -39.79
CA SER A 3 -12.90 7.88 -39.10
C SER A 3 -14.28 7.31 -39.36
N PHE A 4 -15.09 7.16 -38.32
CA PHE A 4 -16.45 6.66 -38.46
C PHE A 4 -17.39 7.43 -37.54
N GLU A 5 -18.64 7.57 -37.95
CA GLU A 5 -19.66 8.26 -37.16
C GLU A 5 -20.35 7.29 -36.19
N CYS A 6 -20.47 7.68 -34.93
CA CYS A 6 -21.19 6.94 -33.90
C CYS A 6 -21.96 7.91 -33.01
N LYS A 7 -23.28 7.75 -32.89
CA LYS A 7 -24.16 8.65 -32.12
C LYS A 7 -23.96 10.14 -32.47
N GLY A 8 -23.76 10.46 -33.75
CA GLY A 8 -23.53 11.83 -34.22
C GLY A 8 -22.12 12.38 -33.95
N VAL A 9 -21.24 11.61 -33.31
CA VAL A 9 -19.84 11.98 -33.05
C VAL A 9 -18.94 11.31 -34.09
N LEU A 10 -18.10 12.09 -34.77
CA LEU A 10 -17.06 11.56 -35.63
C LEU A 10 -15.88 11.08 -34.78
N VAL A 11 -15.67 9.76 -34.76
CA VAL A 11 -14.60 9.12 -33.97
C VAL A 11 -13.46 8.71 -34.89
N ASP A 12 -12.32 9.37 -34.73
CA ASP A 12 -11.05 8.94 -35.32
C ASP A 12 -10.48 7.75 -34.54
N PHE A 13 -10.25 6.63 -35.23
CA PHE A 13 -9.68 5.42 -34.67
C PHE A 13 -8.40 5.00 -35.42
N PRO A 14 -7.36 4.48 -34.72
CA PRO A 14 -6.08 4.17 -35.37
C PRO A 14 -6.16 3.15 -36.52
N TYR A 15 -7.11 2.22 -36.44
CA TYR A 15 -7.39 1.17 -37.43
C TYR A 15 -8.91 1.00 -37.59
N GLU A 16 -9.37 0.02 -38.36
CA GLU A 16 -10.80 -0.28 -38.47
C GLU A 16 -11.30 -0.98 -37.19
N PRO A 17 -12.21 -0.37 -36.41
CA PRO A 17 -12.62 -0.91 -35.12
C PRO A 17 -13.44 -2.20 -35.26
N TYR A 18 -13.19 -3.17 -34.36
CA TYR A 18 -13.99 -4.38 -34.27
C TYR A 18 -15.42 -4.09 -33.80
N GLU A 19 -16.37 -4.98 -34.08
CA GLU A 19 -17.76 -4.82 -33.63
C GLU A 19 -17.90 -4.66 -32.11
N VAL A 20 -17.09 -5.39 -31.31
CA VAL A 20 -17.07 -5.21 -29.85
C VAL A 20 -16.55 -3.84 -29.42
N GLN A 21 -15.64 -3.25 -30.20
CA GLN A 21 -15.09 -1.91 -29.95
C GLN A 21 -16.12 -0.84 -30.32
N LYS A 22 -16.83 -1.01 -31.45
CA LYS A 22 -17.93 -0.12 -31.84
C LYS A 22 -19.03 -0.07 -30.78
N LYS A 23 -19.47 -1.24 -30.28
CA LYS A 23 -20.44 -1.33 -29.17
C LYS A 23 -19.94 -0.66 -27.88
N TYR A 24 -18.64 -0.82 -27.58
CA TYR A 24 -18.03 -0.19 -26.43
C TYR A 24 -18.02 1.35 -26.57
N ILE A 25 -17.59 1.85 -27.73
CA ILE A 25 -17.58 3.27 -28.09
C ILE A 25 -18.99 3.87 -27.99
N GLU A 26 -19.99 3.19 -28.55
CA GLU A 26 -21.40 3.62 -28.51
C GLU A 26 -21.91 3.81 -27.08
N LYS A 27 -21.54 2.90 -26.16
CA LYS A 27 -21.95 2.97 -24.75
C LYS A 27 -21.20 4.05 -23.98
N VAL A 28 -19.91 4.25 -24.26
CA VAL A 28 -19.17 5.38 -23.68
C VAL A 28 -19.79 6.71 -24.12
N LEU A 29 -20.10 6.87 -25.41
CA LEU A 29 -20.76 8.07 -25.92
C LEU A 29 -22.15 8.27 -25.30
N GLU A 30 -22.88 7.20 -25.00
CA GLU A 30 -24.16 7.25 -24.26
C GLU A 30 -24.03 7.88 -22.87
N CYS A 31 -23.00 7.48 -22.13
CA CYS A 31 -22.69 8.03 -20.81
C CYS A 31 -22.39 9.53 -20.92
N LEU A 32 -21.51 9.88 -21.85
CA LEU A 32 -21.00 11.24 -22.02
C LEU A 32 -22.06 12.21 -22.56
N GLN A 33 -22.91 11.79 -23.49
CA GLN A 33 -23.95 12.66 -24.05
C GLN A 33 -25.08 12.94 -23.06
N ASN A 34 -25.41 11.96 -22.21
CA ASN A 34 -26.57 12.07 -21.31
C ASN A 34 -26.19 12.39 -19.84
N GLY A 35 -24.90 12.56 -19.51
CA GLY A 35 -24.46 12.72 -18.12
C GLY A 35 -24.83 11.49 -17.25
N HIS A 36 -24.79 10.30 -17.84
CA HIS A 36 -25.21 9.06 -17.18
C HIS A 36 -24.00 8.25 -16.71
N ASN A 37 -24.03 7.78 -15.46
CA ASN A 37 -23.00 6.88 -14.98
C ASN A 37 -23.10 5.52 -15.69
N GLY A 38 -21.94 4.94 -15.98
CA GLY A 38 -21.83 3.69 -16.72
C GLY A 38 -20.91 2.68 -16.06
N VAL A 39 -21.28 1.39 -16.14
CA VAL A 39 -20.41 0.27 -15.76
C VAL A 39 -20.22 -0.62 -16.98
N LEU A 40 -18.99 -0.64 -17.50
CA LEU A 40 -18.67 -1.27 -18.78
C LEU A 40 -17.63 -2.38 -18.58
N GLU A 41 -18.04 -3.63 -18.75
CA GLU A 41 -17.13 -4.77 -18.79
C GLU A 41 -16.72 -5.11 -20.23
N SER A 42 -15.41 -5.17 -20.48
CA SER A 42 -14.87 -5.66 -21.75
C SER A 42 -13.61 -6.49 -21.50
N PRO A 43 -13.57 -7.77 -21.91
CA PRO A 43 -12.43 -8.66 -21.67
C PRO A 43 -11.08 -8.10 -22.13
N THR A 44 -9.99 -8.59 -21.54
CA THR A 44 -8.63 -8.23 -21.93
C THR A 44 -8.38 -8.53 -23.42
N GLY A 45 -7.60 -7.67 -24.08
CA GLY A 45 -7.28 -7.83 -25.50
C GLY A 45 -8.37 -7.41 -26.50
N THR A 46 -9.52 -6.91 -26.03
CA THR A 46 -10.57 -6.33 -26.89
C THR A 46 -10.26 -4.90 -27.37
N GLY A 47 -9.20 -4.26 -26.86
CA GLY A 47 -8.87 -2.86 -27.15
C GLY A 47 -9.72 -1.85 -26.38
N LYS A 48 -10.16 -2.20 -25.16
CA LYS A 48 -10.90 -1.36 -24.22
C LYS A 48 -10.30 0.04 -24.05
N THR A 49 -9.03 0.13 -23.67
CA THR A 49 -8.33 1.40 -23.41
C THR A 49 -8.37 2.34 -24.61
N LEU A 50 -8.11 1.81 -25.82
CA LEU A 50 -8.13 2.62 -27.03
C LEU A 50 -9.54 3.07 -27.39
N SER A 51 -10.52 2.17 -27.27
CA SER A 51 -11.95 2.47 -27.47
C SER A 51 -12.41 3.60 -26.56
N LEU A 52 -12.06 3.50 -25.27
CA LEU A 52 -12.38 4.47 -24.22
C LEU A 52 -11.73 5.83 -24.46
N LEU A 53 -10.44 5.89 -24.81
CA LEU A 53 -9.74 7.14 -25.12
C LEU A 53 -10.34 7.82 -26.36
N CYS A 54 -10.47 7.09 -27.47
CA CYS A 54 -10.94 7.65 -28.73
C CYS A 54 -12.37 8.19 -28.61
N SER A 55 -13.29 7.44 -27.99
CA SER A 55 -14.68 7.90 -27.83
C SER A 55 -14.78 9.13 -26.91
N SER A 56 -14.02 9.14 -25.81
CA SER A 56 -14.08 10.24 -24.83
C SER A 56 -13.48 11.53 -25.40
N LEU A 57 -12.35 11.43 -26.10
CA LEU A 57 -11.70 12.60 -26.72
C LEU A 57 -12.46 13.11 -27.94
N ALA A 58 -13.07 12.23 -28.74
CA ALA A 58 -13.97 12.63 -29.82
C ALA A 58 -15.16 13.43 -29.30
N TRP A 59 -15.81 12.95 -28.24
CA TRP A 59 -16.90 13.68 -27.59
C TRP A 59 -16.44 15.02 -27.00
N LEU A 60 -15.26 15.06 -26.35
CA LEU A 60 -14.73 16.31 -25.80
C LEU A 60 -14.47 17.35 -26.88
N LEU A 61 -13.92 16.94 -28.03
CA LEU A 61 -13.77 17.81 -29.20
C LEU A 61 -15.11 18.33 -29.71
N ALA A 62 -16.12 17.45 -29.85
CA ALA A 62 -17.46 17.85 -30.24
C ALA A 62 -18.09 18.83 -29.24
N LYS A 63 -17.90 18.61 -27.93
CA LYS A 63 -18.40 19.49 -26.85
C LYS A 63 -17.73 20.86 -26.89
N LYS A 64 -16.42 20.92 -27.10
CA LYS A 64 -15.68 22.18 -27.28
C LYS A 64 -16.16 22.94 -28.51
N ALA A 65 -16.35 22.25 -29.63
CA ALA A 65 -16.87 22.84 -30.86
C ALA A 65 -18.29 23.39 -30.66
N ALA A 66 -19.16 22.65 -29.94
CA ALA A 66 -20.51 23.11 -29.60
C ALA A 66 -20.50 24.40 -28.78
N ILE A 67 -19.67 24.43 -27.71
CA ILE A 67 -19.54 25.62 -26.85
C ILE A 67 -19.00 26.81 -27.64
N GLN A 68 -18.01 26.59 -28.51
CA GLN A 68 -17.46 27.65 -29.36
C GLN A 68 -18.48 28.16 -30.38
N ALA A 69 -19.24 27.26 -31.01
CA ALA A 69 -20.31 27.62 -31.94
C ALA A 69 -21.40 28.46 -31.24
N ASN A 70 -21.86 28.04 -30.06
CA ASN A 70 -22.87 28.76 -29.28
C ASN A 70 -22.37 30.13 -28.79
N ARG A 71 -21.06 30.32 -28.58
CA ARG A 71 -20.47 31.63 -28.26
C ARG A 71 -20.40 32.57 -29.47
N MET A 72 -20.14 32.02 -30.66
CA MET A 72 -19.95 32.82 -31.89
C MET A 72 -21.27 33.13 -32.60
N LEU A 73 -22.28 32.25 -32.50
CA LEU A 73 -23.56 32.34 -33.21
C LEU A 73 -24.72 31.99 -32.26
N PRO A 74 -25.24 32.95 -31.48
CA PRO A 74 -26.36 32.71 -30.56
C PRO A 74 -27.72 32.53 -31.24
N THR A 75 -27.82 32.61 -32.58
CA THR A 75 -29.07 32.48 -33.35
C THR A 75 -29.29 31.05 -33.84
N GLU A 76 -30.47 30.48 -33.54
CA GLU A 76 -30.86 29.07 -33.66
C GLU A 76 -30.95 28.46 -35.09
N SER A 77 -30.36 29.07 -36.12
CA SER A 77 -30.71 28.73 -37.52
C SER A 77 -29.53 28.21 -38.36
N ASN A 78 -28.80 27.18 -37.90
CA ASN A 78 -27.89 26.42 -38.76
C ASN A 78 -27.95 24.92 -38.46
N THR A 79 -28.13 24.09 -39.48
CA THR A 79 -28.14 22.61 -39.38
C THR A 79 -26.87 22.05 -38.74
N ILE A 80 -25.72 22.72 -38.96
CA ILE A 80 -24.41 22.36 -38.40
C ILE A 80 -24.34 22.61 -36.88
N SER A 81 -24.92 23.71 -36.36
CA SER A 81 -24.93 23.93 -34.90
C SER A 81 -25.84 22.93 -34.20
N MET A 82 -26.95 22.54 -34.84
CA MET A 82 -27.88 21.54 -34.31
C MET A 82 -27.26 20.12 -34.27
N SER A 83 -26.51 19.72 -35.30
CA SER A 83 -25.82 18.43 -35.33
C SER A 83 -24.69 18.36 -34.28
N VAL A 84 -23.91 19.43 -34.14
CA VAL A 84 -22.83 19.53 -33.15
C VAL A 84 -23.38 19.57 -31.71
N ASN A 85 -24.48 20.29 -31.46
CA ASN A 85 -25.15 20.31 -30.15
C ASN A 85 -25.71 18.93 -29.78
N THR A 86 -26.23 18.18 -30.74
CA THR A 86 -26.70 16.80 -30.53
C THR A 86 -25.53 15.86 -30.21
N ALA A 87 -24.45 15.93 -30.99
CA ALA A 87 -23.23 15.14 -30.75
C ALA A 87 -22.61 15.42 -29.37
N ALA A 88 -22.68 16.68 -28.92
CA ALA A 88 -22.20 17.17 -27.64
C ALA A 88 -23.14 16.90 -26.45
N GLY A 89 -24.35 16.37 -26.68
CA GLY A 89 -25.34 16.15 -25.62
C GLY A 89 -25.75 17.44 -24.92
N VAL A 90 -26.00 18.52 -25.68
CA VAL A 90 -26.54 19.77 -25.13
C VAL A 90 -28.07 19.67 -25.10
N ASP A 91 -28.69 19.93 -23.94
CA ASP A 91 -30.14 19.87 -23.76
C ASP A 91 -30.89 20.77 -24.78
N LYS A 92 -31.99 20.25 -25.33
CA LYS A 92 -32.88 20.98 -26.26
C LYS A 92 -33.77 22.03 -25.58
N ASN A 93 -33.78 22.08 -24.25
CA ASN A 93 -34.60 23.02 -23.48
C ASN A 93 -33.76 24.19 -22.96
N PRO A 94 -33.99 25.43 -23.43
CA PRO A 94 -33.23 26.61 -23.04
C PRO A 94 -33.52 27.12 -21.60
N SER A 95 -34.27 26.35 -20.79
CA SER A 95 -34.70 26.72 -19.44
C SER A 95 -34.05 25.92 -18.30
N SER A 96 -33.13 24.99 -18.59
CA SER A 96 -32.27 24.43 -17.55
C SER A 96 -31.21 25.49 -17.17
N ALA A 97 -30.91 25.62 -15.88
CA ALA A 97 -30.14 26.69 -15.24
C ALA A 97 -28.63 26.77 -15.62
N TRP A 98 -28.29 26.50 -16.88
CA TRP A 98 -26.93 26.36 -17.40
C TRP A 98 -26.40 27.62 -18.11
N ASN A 99 -27.04 28.78 -17.91
CA ASN A 99 -26.59 30.08 -18.44
C ASN A 99 -25.34 30.66 -17.74
N GLY A 100 -24.45 29.82 -17.17
CA GLY A 100 -23.37 30.32 -16.32
C GLY A 100 -22.01 29.62 -16.36
N VAL A 101 -21.86 28.39 -16.90
CA VAL A 101 -20.57 27.67 -16.82
C VAL A 101 -19.86 27.67 -18.17
N ILE A 102 -18.91 28.60 -18.30
CA ILE A 102 -18.18 28.97 -19.53
C ILE A 102 -16.88 28.13 -19.68
N ARG A 103 -16.88 26.83 -19.35
CA ARG A 103 -15.73 25.95 -19.58
C ARG A 103 -16.15 24.58 -20.10
N PRO A 104 -15.50 24.04 -21.16
CA PRO A 104 -15.71 22.65 -21.56
C PRO A 104 -15.29 21.70 -20.41
N PRO A 105 -16.00 20.57 -20.24
CA PRO A 105 -15.68 19.58 -19.21
C PRO A 105 -14.27 19.02 -19.43
N ARG A 106 -13.58 18.63 -18.36
CA ARG A 106 -12.30 17.92 -18.46
C ARG A 106 -12.50 16.44 -18.17
N ILE A 107 -11.69 15.58 -18.81
CA ILE A 107 -11.71 14.15 -18.58
C ILE A 107 -10.66 13.81 -17.52
N ILE A 108 -11.06 13.17 -16.43
CA ILE A 108 -10.15 12.64 -15.41
C ILE A 108 -10.07 11.12 -15.60
N TYR A 109 -8.93 10.65 -16.10
CA TYR A 109 -8.66 9.25 -16.35
C TYR A 109 -7.90 8.63 -15.16
N GLY A 110 -8.63 7.85 -14.39
CA GLY A 110 -8.19 7.04 -13.27
C GLY A 110 -7.73 5.64 -13.69
N SER A 111 -6.56 5.21 -13.22
CA SER A 111 -6.15 3.80 -13.24
C SER A 111 -5.56 3.40 -11.89
N ARG A 112 -5.30 2.12 -11.64
CA ARG A 112 -4.78 1.65 -10.35
C ARG A 112 -3.35 2.11 -10.07
N THR A 113 -2.49 2.16 -11.09
CA THR A 113 -1.06 2.46 -10.94
C THR A 113 -0.54 3.41 -12.02
N HIS A 114 0.54 4.15 -11.73
CA HIS A 114 1.22 5.01 -12.72
C HIS A 114 1.77 4.23 -13.91
N THR A 115 2.24 2.99 -13.70
CA THR A 115 2.74 2.14 -14.80
C THR A 115 1.65 1.86 -15.83
N GLN A 116 0.41 1.65 -15.40
CA GLN A 116 -0.74 1.51 -16.31
C GLN A 116 -1.06 2.84 -17.00
N LEU A 117 -1.06 3.97 -16.27
CA LEU A 117 -1.27 5.29 -16.88
C LEU A 117 -0.24 5.58 -17.98
N ASN A 118 1.04 5.22 -17.76
CA ASN A 118 2.08 5.36 -18.77
C ASN A 118 1.78 4.52 -20.04
N GLN A 119 1.18 3.33 -19.89
CA GLN A 119 0.72 2.53 -21.03
C GLN A 119 -0.41 3.22 -21.79
N VAL A 120 -1.39 3.79 -21.06
CA VAL A 120 -2.51 4.54 -21.64
C VAL A 120 -2.01 5.77 -22.41
N MET A 121 -1.04 6.51 -21.86
CA MET A 121 -0.43 7.67 -22.52
C MET A 121 0.34 7.29 -23.79
N LYS A 122 1.04 6.14 -23.79
CA LYS A 122 1.68 5.60 -24.99
C LYS A 122 0.66 5.28 -26.08
N GLU A 123 -0.49 4.71 -25.72
CA GLU A 123 -1.59 4.48 -26.67
C GLU A 123 -2.19 5.80 -27.17
N LEU A 124 -2.40 6.80 -26.31
CA LEU A 124 -2.87 8.12 -26.71
C LEU A 124 -1.97 8.78 -27.76
N ARG A 125 -0.64 8.68 -27.61
CA ARG A 125 0.35 9.19 -28.58
C ARG A 125 0.19 8.59 -29.98
N ARG A 126 -0.41 7.40 -30.11
CA ARG A 126 -0.65 6.70 -31.39
C ARG A 126 -1.96 7.10 -32.08
N THR A 127 -2.76 7.96 -31.45
CA THR A 127 -4.07 8.40 -31.98
C THR A 127 -3.99 9.78 -32.65
N ASN A 128 -5.05 10.16 -33.38
CA ASN A 128 -5.21 11.53 -33.90
C ASN A 128 -5.41 12.57 -32.80
N TYR A 129 -5.73 12.14 -31.58
CA TYR A 129 -5.95 13.02 -30.43
C TYR A 129 -4.67 13.40 -29.68
N LYS A 130 -3.48 13.11 -30.24
CA LYS A 130 -2.17 13.45 -29.63
C LYS A 130 -1.94 14.95 -29.38
N HIS A 131 -2.78 15.80 -29.99
CA HIS A 131 -2.75 17.25 -29.85
C HIS A 131 -3.54 17.78 -28.64
N MET A 132 -4.29 16.92 -27.95
CA MET A 132 -5.02 17.28 -26.72
C MET A 132 -4.05 17.67 -25.60
N LYS A 133 -4.47 18.62 -24.75
CA LYS A 133 -3.68 19.00 -23.57
C LYS A 133 -3.75 17.89 -22.51
N VAL A 134 -2.61 17.34 -22.12
CA VAL A 134 -2.53 16.21 -21.17
C VAL A 134 -1.82 16.62 -19.88
N GLY A 135 -2.41 16.27 -18.74
CA GLY A 135 -1.75 16.35 -17.43
C GLY A 135 -1.56 14.98 -16.81
N ILE A 136 -0.50 14.81 -16.02
CA ILE A 136 -0.31 13.66 -15.15
C ILE A 136 0.15 14.13 -13.77
N ILE A 137 -0.47 13.62 -12.71
CA ILE A 137 -0.09 13.89 -11.32
C ILE A 137 0.63 12.65 -10.79
N GLY A 138 1.57 12.82 -9.87
CA GLY A 138 2.30 11.74 -9.22
C GLY A 138 2.70 12.08 -7.79
N SER A 139 3.26 11.09 -7.08
CA SER A 139 3.77 11.31 -5.73
C SER A 139 5.12 12.03 -5.74
N ARG A 140 5.52 12.57 -4.58
CA ARG A 140 6.85 13.15 -4.40
C ARG A 140 7.96 12.11 -4.59
N ASP A 141 7.68 10.82 -4.35
CA ASP A 141 8.64 9.74 -4.58
C ASP A 141 9.04 9.61 -6.06
N GLN A 142 8.15 10.01 -6.97
CA GLN A 142 8.34 9.88 -8.41
C GLN A 142 8.75 11.19 -9.08
N LEU A 143 8.25 12.33 -8.60
CA LEU A 143 8.42 13.64 -9.24
C LEU A 143 9.46 14.55 -8.56
N CYS A 144 9.92 14.23 -7.35
CA CYS A 144 10.92 15.07 -6.67
C CYS A 144 12.29 14.93 -7.33
N ILE A 145 12.98 16.07 -7.50
CA ILE A 145 14.34 16.15 -8.04
C ILE A 145 15.33 16.78 -7.06
N HIS A 146 14.88 17.12 -5.84
CA HIS A 146 15.74 17.74 -4.83
C HIS A 146 16.63 16.67 -4.16
N PRO A 147 17.97 16.81 -4.17
CA PRO A 147 18.88 15.74 -3.78
C PRO A 147 18.70 15.29 -2.33
N GLU A 148 18.53 16.22 -1.38
CA GLU A 148 18.31 15.87 0.03
C GLU A 148 16.97 15.16 0.28
N VAL A 149 15.90 15.57 -0.42
CA VAL A 149 14.59 14.93 -0.26
C VAL A 149 14.57 13.54 -0.88
N MET A 150 15.28 13.34 -2.00
CA MET A 150 15.31 12.04 -2.68
C MET A 150 16.09 10.97 -1.92
N LYS A 151 17.07 11.36 -1.07
CA LYS A 151 17.88 10.42 -0.29
C LYS A 151 17.09 9.66 0.77
N GLU A 152 16.00 10.25 1.27
CA GLU A 152 15.17 9.64 2.29
C GLU A 152 14.44 8.39 1.77
N SER A 153 14.30 7.35 2.60
CA SER A 153 13.65 6.10 2.21
C SER A 153 12.13 6.14 2.34
N THR A 154 11.62 6.92 3.30
CA THR A 154 10.20 6.90 3.70
C THR A 154 9.44 8.09 3.11
N SER A 155 8.29 7.83 2.48
CA SER A 155 7.47 8.86 1.80
C SER A 155 6.98 9.96 2.76
N SER A 156 6.65 9.64 4.01
CA SER A 156 6.24 10.63 5.03
C SER A 156 7.35 11.66 5.32
N VAL A 157 8.59 11.19 5.51
CA VAL A 157 9.76 12.05 5.75
C VAL A 157 10.03 12.95 4.54
N LYS A 158 9.93 12.40 3.31
CA LYS A 158 10.05 13.20 2.09
C LYS A 158 9.01 14.31 2.00
N ILE A 159 7.76 14.02 2.37
CA ILE A 159 6.67 15.01 2.37
C ILE A 159 6.97 16.12 3.39
N ALA A 160 7.34 15.76 4.62
CA ALA A 160 7.66 16.72 5.67
C ALA A 160 8.84 17.61 5.28
N LEU A 161 9.96 17.03 4.83
CA LEU A 161 11.14 17.77 4.42
C LEU A 161 10.86 18.66 3.19
N CYS A 162 10.10 18.16 2.21
CA CYS A 162 9.67 18.97 1.07
C CYS A 162 8.83 20.16 1.50
N ARG A 163 7.86 19.98 2.40
CA ARG A 163 7.02 21.06 2.93
C ARG A 163 7.86 22.09 3.69
N ALA A 164 8.77 21.64 4.56
CA ALA A 164 9.67 22.52 5.30
C ALA A 164 10.57 23.36 4.37
N LYS A 165 11.11 22.76 3.30
CA LYS A 165 11.92 23.49 2.32
C LYS A 165 11.12 24.46 1.45
N VAL A 166 9.85 24.14 1.19
CA VAL A 166 8.93 25.01 0.46
C VAL A 166 8.50 26.20 1.31
N SER A 167 8.13 25.97 2.57
CA SER A 167 7.72 27.04 3.49
C SER A 167 8.87 28.01 3.80
N THR A 168 10.08 27.48 3.97
CA THR A 168 11.31 28.29 4.18
C THR A 168 11.87 28.88 2.88
N ARG A 169 11.24 28.63 1.72
CA ARG A 169 11.72 29.05 0.38
C ARG A 169 13.16 28.61 0.06
N THR A 170 13.65 27.55 0.68
CA THR A 170 15.01 27.01 0.45
C THR A 170 15.08 26.05 -0.73
N CYS A 171 13.94 25.58 -1.24
CA CYS A 171 13.88 24.72 -2.43
C CYS A 171 13.99 25.54 -3.73
N GLN A 172 15.18 25.57 -4.34
CA GLN A 172 15.43 26.27 -5.61
C GLN A 172 14.48 25.85 -6.74
N PHE A 173 14.17 24.55 -6.83
CA PHE A 173 13.28 24.01 -7.86
C PHE A 173 11.84 24.51 -7.70
N TYR A 174 11.35 24.65 -6.47
CA TYR A 174 10.00 25.14 -6.20
C TYR A 174 9.89 26.63 -6.50
N ASN A 175 10.88 27.42 -6.10
CA ASN A 175 10.90 28.86 -6.30
C ASN A 175 10.82 29.25 -7.78
N ASN A 176 11.27 28.37 -8.69
CA ASN A 176 11.22 28.59 -10.13
C ASN A 176 9.89 28.17 -10.80
N VAL A 177 8.95 27.55 -10.08
CA VAL A 177 7.72 26.98 -10.67
C VAL A 177 6.84 28.03 -11.31
N GLU A 178 6.62 29.16 -10.63
CA GLU A 178 5.73 30.22 -11.11
C GLU A 178 6.23 30.82 -12.44
N LEU A 179 7.54 30.99 -12.58
CA LEU A 179 8.15 31.61 -13.76
C LEU A 179 8.38 30.63 -14.91
N LYS A 180 8.76 29.38 -14.62
CA LYS A 180 9.27 28.44 -15.63
C LYS A 180 8.34 27.27 -15.96
N SER A 181 7.23 27.08 -15.24
CA SER A 181 6.37 25.91 -15.44
C SER A 181 5.76 25.82 -16.83
N GLN A 182 5.36 26.97 -17.42
CA GLN A 182 4.77 26.98 -18.76
C GLN A 182 5.79 26.58 -19.83
N GLU A 183 6.96 27.22 -19.85
CA GLU A 183 8.06 26.88 -20.77
C GLU A 183 8.54 25.44 -20.56
N ALA A 184 8.71 25.02 -19.31
CA ALA A 184 9.26 23.71 -18.99
C ALA A 184 8.33 22.55 -19.39
N PHE A 185 7.01 22.73 -19.29
CA PHE A 185 6.07 21.60 -19.34
C PHE A 185 4.95 21.70 -20.37
N VAL A 186 4.59 22.89 -20.88
CA VAL A 186 3.48 23.06 -21.84
C VAL A 186 3.92 22.88 -23.30
N GLU A 187 5.12 23.36 -23.67
CA GLU A 187 5.52 23.50 -25.08
C GLU A 187 5.76 22.18 -25.85
N ASN A 188 5.71 21.01 -25.21
CA ASN A 188 6.19 19.77 -25.82
C ASN A 188 5.34 18.53 -25.49
N GLY A 189 4.27 18.33 -26.26
CA GLY A 189 3.56 17.06 -26.44
C GLY A 189 3.05 16.38 -25.17
N ILE A 190 2.65 15.11 -25.31
CA ILE A 190 2.19 14.28 -24.19
C ILE A 190 3.41 13.89 -23.34
N ALA A 191 3.55 14.49 -22.15
CA ALA A 191 4.64 14.25 -21.22
C ALA A 191 4.23 13.30 -20.09
N ASP A 192 4.92 12.16 -19.96
CA ASP A 192 4.74 11.25 -18.82
C ASP A 192 5.60 11.66 -17.61
N ILE A 193 5.57 10.87 -16.52
CA ILE A 193 6.32 11.18 -15.28
C ILE A 193 7.82 11.30 -15.54
N GLU A 194 8.38 10.42 -16.38
CA GLU A 194 9.82 10.43 -16.67
C GLU A 194 10.18 11.66 -17.49
N ASP A 195 9.34 12.02 -18.47
CA ASP A 195 9.47 13.25 -19.25
C ASP A 195 9.43 14.49 -18.34
N LEU A 196 8.48 14.55 -17.39
CA LEU A 196 8.36 15.66 -16.44
C LEU A 196 9.59 15.80 -15.54
N VAL A 197 10.14 14.70 -15.06
CA VAL A 197 11.37 14.70 -14.25
C VAL A 197 12.56 15.19 -15.06
N ASN A 198 12.73 14.70 -16.30
CA ASN A 198 13.81 15.10 -17.19
C ASN A 198 13.72 16.59 -17.56
N LYS A 199 12.51 17.08 -17.89
CA LYS A 199 12.24 18.50 -18.12
C LYS A 199 12.52 19.34 -16.87
N GLY A 200 12.08 18.91 -15.69
CA GLY A 200 12.33 19.64 -14.45
C GLY A 200 13.82 19.77 -14.11
N LYS A 201 14.63 18.74 -14.38
CA LYS A 201 16.09 18.81 -14.28
C LYS A 201 16.69 19.79 -15.28
N LYS A 202 16.24 19.76 -16.54
CA LYS A 202 16.73 20.65 -17.59
C LYS A 202 16.43 22.13 -17.30
N PHE A 203 15.22 22.43 -16.84
CA PHE A 203 14.76 23.81 -16.61
C PHE A 203 14.94 24.30 -15.17
N ASN A 204 15.51 23.48 -14.28
CA ASN A 204 15.62 23.73 -12.84
C ASN A 204 14.27 24.11 -12.20
N CYS A 205 13.22 23.38 -12.56
CA CYS A 205 11.84 23.63 -12.14
C CYS A 205 11.25 22.38 -11.49
N CYS A 206 10.52 22.52 -10.39
CA CYS A 206 9.97 21.39 -9.65
C CYS A 206 8.86 20.66 -10.46
N PRO A 207 9.04 19.38 -10.84
CA PRO A 207 8.01 18.63 -11.57
C PRO A 207 6.74 18.40 -10.74
N TYR A 208 6.88 18.20 -9.42
CA TYR A 208 5.74 17.94 -8.53
C TYR A 208 4.78 19.13 -8.46
N TYR A 209 5.27 20.34 -8.19
CA TYR A 209 4.42 21.53 -8.18
C TYR A 209 4.09 22.01 -9.59
N GLY A 210 4.99 21.83 -10.56
CA GLY A 210 4.72 22.12 -11.97
C GLY A 210 3.51 21.33 -12.51
N SER A 211 3.46 20.02 -12.28
CA SER A 211 2.30 19.19 -12.68
C SER A 211 0.98 19.60 -12.01
N ARG A 212 1.03 20.11 -10.77
CA ARG A 212 -0.13 20.64 -10.05
C ARG A 212 -0.67 21.96 -10.63
N GLU A 213 0.19 22.79 -11.20
CA GLU A 213 -0.24 23.98 -11.94
C GLU A 213 -0.79 23.59 -13.32
N LEU A 214 -0.12 22.66 -14.02
CA LEU A 214 -0.55 22.20 -15.34
C LEU A 214 -1.97 21.62 -15.33
N GLN A 215 -2.34 20.81 -14.33
CA GLN A 215 -3.66 20.18 -14.28
C GLN A 215 -4.83 21.18 -14.31
N LYS A 216 -4.61 22.47 -14.02
CA LYS A 216 -5.64 23.51 -14.06
C LYS A 216 -6.08 23.82 -15.49
N ASP A 217 -5.25 23.55 -16.51
CA ASP A 217 -5.52 23.78 -17.93
C ASP A 217 -5.19 22.55 -18.79
N VAL A 218 -5.88 21.43 -18.52
CA VAL A 218 -5.78 20.21 -19.34
C VAL A 218 -7.14 19.72 -19.83
N ASP A 219 -7.10 19.01 -20.95
CA ASP A 219 -8.26 18.35 -21.55
C ASP A 219 -8.48 16.98 -20.92
N ILE A 220 -7.38 16.28 -20.65
CA ILE A 220 -7.35 14.99 -19.98
C ILE A 220 -6.30 14.98 -18.86
N LEU A 221 -6.72 14.56 -17.67
CA LEU A 221 -5.89 14.40 -16.48
C LEU A 221 -5.72 12.92 -16.15
N PHE A 222 -4.50 12.40 -16.25
CA PHE A 222 -4.14 11.05 -15.82
C PHE A 222 -3.73 11.07 -14.35
N THR A 223 -4.40 10.26 -13.54
CA THR A 223 -4.10 10.16 -12.10
C THR A 223 -4.46 8.78 -11.57
N PRO A 224 -3.79 8.25 -10.55
CA PRO A 224 -4.26 7.05 -9.87
C PRO A 224 -5.66 7.25 -9.30
N TYR A 225 -6.57 6.28 -9.42
CA TYR A 225 -7.95 6.50 -8.95
C TYR A 225 -8.04 6.70 -7.42
N ASN A 226 -7.04 6.28 -6.63
CA ASN A 226 -7.02 6.58 -5.20
C ASN A 226 -6.84 8.09 -4.93
N TYR A 227 -6.28 8.86 -5.88
CA TYR A 227 -6.19 10.32 -5.77
C TYR A 227 -7.54 11.00 -6.06
N ILE A 228 -8.46 10.29 -6.71
CA ILE A 228 -9.83 10.75 -7.01
C ILE A 228 -10.76 10.38 -5.86
N ILE A 229 -10.70 9.12 -5.42
CA ILE A 229 -11.62 8.53 -4.43
C ILE A 229 -11.29 9.00 -3.01
N ASP A 230 -10.02 9.00 -2.59
CA ASP A 230 -9.64 9.42 -1.24
C ASP A 230 -9.72 10.96 -1.11
N PRO A 231 -10.64 11.50 -0.29
CA PRO A 231 -10.80 12.94 -0.13
C PRO A 231 -9.53 13.65 0.34
N ARG A 232 -8.70 12.98 1.16
CA ARG A 232 -7.46 13.53 1.73
C ARG A 232 -6.43 13.70 0.63
N THR A 233 -6.24 12.65 -0.18
CA THR A 233 -5.28 12.67 -1.30
C THR A 233 -5.73 13.66 -2.36
N ARG A 234 -7.04 13.70 -2.65
CA ARG A 234 -7.64 14.66 -3.58
C ARG A 234 -7.39 16.12 -3.16
N LYS A 235 -7.61 16.45 -1.89
CA LYS A 235 -7.31 17.77 -1.31
C LYS A 235 -5.81 18.09 -1.36
N ALA A 236 -4.96 17.12 -1.05
CA ALA A 236 -3.51 17.31 -1.08
C ALA A 236 -2.95 17.58 -2.49
N GLN A 237 -3.59 17.05 -3.53
CA GLN A 237 -3.22 17.26 -4.93
C GLN A 237 -3.96 18.45 -5.58
N ASP A 238 -4.87 19.11 -4.87
CA ASP A 238 -5.70 20.20 -5.37
C ASP A 238 -6.50 19.80 -6.62
N ILE A 239 -7.13 18.62 -6.56
CA ILE A 239 -8.04 18.15 -7.62
C ILE A 239 -9.44 18.65 -7.27
N GLN A 240 -9.92 19.62 -8.06
CA GLN A 240 -11.27 20.17 -7.97
C GLN A 240 -12.10 19.66 -9.14
N PHE A 241 -13.37 19.34 -8.89
CA PHE A 241 -14.32 18.90 -9.92
C PHE A 241 -15.17 20.08 -10.38
N SER A 242 -15.36 20.22 -11.69
CA SER A 242 -16.23 21.24 -12.28
C SER A 242 -16.86 20.68 -13.55
N ASP A 243 -17.96 19.92 -13.38
CA ASP A 243 -18.61 19.19 -14.48
C ASP A 243 -17.64 18.22 -15.19
N ASP A 244 -16.72 17.63 -14.42
CA ASP A 244 -15.69 16.73 -14.96
C ASP A 244 -16.24 15.33 -15.24
N VAL A 245 -15.70 14.68 -16.27
CA VAL A 245 -15.95 13.26 -16.57
C VAL A 245 -14.93 12.42 -15.83
N ILE A 246 -15.39 11.51 -14.97
CA ILE A 246 -14.50 10.59 -14.25
C ILE A 246 -14.53 9.22 -14.93
N ILE A 247 -13.37 8.76 -15.39
CA ILE A 247 -13.18 7.42 -15.95
C ILE A 247 -12.32 6.61 -14.98
N LEU A 248 -12.84 5.48 -14.48
CA LEU A 248 -12.11 4.57 -13.60
C LEU A 248 -11.80 3.27 -14.37
N ASP A 249 -10.61 3.19 -14.95
CA ASP A 249 -10.11 2.00 -15.64
C ASP A 249 -9.42 1.03 -14.68
N GLU A 250 -9.47 -0.26 -15.04
CA GLU A 250 -9.07 -1.37 -14.17
C GLU A 250 -9.74 -1.34 -12.79
N GLY A 251 -10.99 -0.90 -12.76
CA GLY A 251 -11.71 -0.58 -11.53
C GLY A 251 -12.25 -1.76 -10.73
N HIS A 252 -11.75 -2.99 -10.94
CA HIS A 252 -12.18 -4.18 -10.17
C HIS A 252 -11.83 -4.11 -8.67
N ASN A 253 -11.01 -3.13 -8.26
CA ASN A 253 -10.65 -2.85 -6.85
C ASN A 253 -11.21 -1.52 -6.34
N VAL A 254 -12.08 -0.85 -7.11
CA VAL A 254 -12.69 0.43 -6.67
C VAL A 254 -13.52 0.22 -5.41
N GLU A 255 -14.27 -0.88 -5.32
CA GLU A 255 -15.07 -1.24 -4.13
C GLU A 255 -14.22 -1.22 -2.84
N LYS A 256 -13.14 -1.99 -2.85
CA LYS A 256 -12.18 -2.09 -1.72
C LYS A 256 -11.49 -0.75 -1.43
N MET A 257 -11.13 0.00 -2.48
CA MET A 257 -10.49 1.32 -2.31
C MET A 257 -11.43 2.33 -1.63
N CYS A 258 -12.72 2.36 -2.01
CA CYS A 258 -13.71 3.20 -1.36
C CYS A 258 -13.84 2.86 0.14
N GLU A 259 -14.00 1.57 0.46
CA GLU A 259 -14.07 1.11 1.85
C GLU A 259 -12.82 1.46 2.66
N GLU A 260 -11.63 1.23 2.11
CA GLU A 260 -10.35 1.53 2.77
C GLU A 260 -10.14 3.04 2.94
N SER A 261 -10.50 3.86 1.96
CA SER A 261 -10.37 5.32 2.03
C SER A 261 -11.24 5.94 3.12
N CYS A 262 -12.39 5.33 3.40
CA CYS A 262 -13.32 5.73 4.46
C CYS A 262 -13.12 4.95 5.76
N SER A 263 -12.12 4.07 5.86
CA SER A 263 -11.82 3.32 7.09
C SER A 263 -10.64 3.95 7.82
N VAL A 264 -10.67 3.94 9.15
CA VAL A 264 -9.59 4.46 9.98
C VAL A 264 -9.45 3.65 11.27
N ASP A 265 -8.23 3.54 11.79
CA ASP A 265 -7.91 2.89 13.06
C ASP A 265 -7.11 3.82 13.96
N ILE A 266 -7.29 3.72 15.27
CA ILE A 266 -6.50 4.42 16.30
C ILE A 266 -6.15 3.41 17.39
N SER A 267 -4.88 3.32 17.77
CA SER A 267 -4.45 2.49 18.90
C SER A 267 -4.14 3.29 20.16
N SER A 268 -4.12 2.60 21.32
CA SER A 268 -3.63 3.19 22.58
C SER A 268 -2.23 3.78 22.41
N THR A 269 -1.37 3.13 21.61
CA THR A 269 -0.03 3.66 21.28
C THR A 269 -0.10 4.98 20.50
N ASP A 270 -0.99 5.10 19.51
CA ASP A 270 -1.17 6.35 18.77
C ASP A 270 -1.59 7.50 19.69
N ILE A 271 -2.49 7.23 20.65
CA ILE A 271 -2.98 8.23 21.62
C ILE A 271 -1.89 8.63 22.59
N ALA A 272 -1.10 7.67 23.10
CA ALA A 272 0.05 7.97 23.95
C ALA A 272 1.05 8.90 23.23
N LEU A 273 1.31 8.65 21.94
CA LEU A 273 2.16 9.53 21.14
C LEU A 273 1.54 10.92 20.91
N CYS A 274 0.21 11.04 20.84
CA CYS A 274 -0.46 12.34 20.82
C CYS A 274 -0.27 13.09 22.15
N ILE A 275 -0.39 12.41 23.29
CA ILE A 275 -0.15 13.00 24.63
C ILE A 275 1.29 13.51 24.73
N ASP A 276 2.25 12.73 24.24
CA ASP A 276 3.67 13.12 24.19
C ASP A 276 3.89 14.30 23.24
N ALA A 277 3.21 14.34 22.09
CA ALA A 277 3.27 15.45 21.14
C ALA A 277 2.82 16.77 21.78
N VAL A 278 1.66 16.75 22.44
CA VAL A 278 1.11 17.91 23.15
C VAL A 278 2.02 18.32 24.30
N THR A 279 2.61 17.35 25.02
CA THR A 279 3.56 17.62 26.11
C THR A 279 4.83 18.30 25.61
N ASP A 280 5.32 17.95 24.42
CA ASP A 280 6.47 18.62 23.82
C ASP A 280 6.13 20.06 23.44
N VAL A 281 4.93 20.32 22.91
CA VAL A 281 4.46 21.70 22.66
C VAL A 281 4.43 22.49 23.97
N MET A 282 3.89 21.93 25.05
CA MET A 282 3.89 22.59 26.36
C MET A 282 5.29 22.95 26.85
N LYS A 283 6.28 22.05 26.67
CA LYS A 283 7.68 22.31 27.05
C LYS A 283 8.27 23.44 26.22
N GLN A 284 8.02 23.46 24.91
CA GLN A 284 8.49 24.53 24.03
C GLN A 284 7.93 25.89 24.46
N LEU A 285 6.63 25.96 24.76
CA LEU A 285 6.00 27.18 25.24
C LEU A 285 6.56 27.65 26.60
N TYR A 286 6.91 26.70 27.47
CA TYR A 286 7.56 27.01 28.74
C TYR A 286 8.98 27.54 28.55
N ASP A 287 9.77 26.92 27.67
CA ASP A 287 11.13 27.34 27.36
C ASP A 287 11.16 28.72 26.69
N GLU A 288 10.24 28.99 25.76
CA GLU A 288 10.08 30.31 25.11
C GLU A 288 9.84 31.42 26.14
N LYS A 289 8.92 31.22 27.09
CA LYS A 289 8.66 32.18 28.18
C LYS A 289 9.87 32.42 29.09
N ASN A 290 10.69 31.40 29.33
CA ASN A 290 11.89 31.54 30.15
C ASN A 290 13.05 32.21 29.39
N THR A 291 13.08 32.10 28.06
CA THR A 291 14.15 32.66 27.22
C THR A 291 13.98 34.17 26.98
N GLU A 292 12.75 34.69 27.01
CA GLU A 292 12.44 36.13 26.96
C GLU A 292 13.11 36.96 28.07
N PHE A 293 13.58 36.33 29.16
CA PHE A 293 14.25 37.03 30.25
C PHE A 293 15.74 37.35 29.98
N SER A 294 16.32 36.93 28.83
CA SER A 294 17.78 37.02 28.62
C SER A 294 18.32 37.56 27.28
N ALA A 295 17.51 37.81 26.25
CA ALA A 295 17.97 38.52 25.03
C ALA A 295 16.81 39.05 24.17
N GLU A 296 17.11 40.01 23.29
CA GLU A 296 16.23 40.74 22.35
C GLU A 296 15.07 39.93 21.73
N PRO A 297 13.94 40.58 21.38
CA PRO A 297 12.69 39.91 21.01
C PRO A 297 12.88 39.04 19.77
N ILE A 298 13.00 37.74 20.00
CA ILE A 298 12.82 36.71 18.97
C ILE A 298 11.41 36.91 18.44
N GLN A 299 11.23 37.01 17.12
CA GLN A 299 9.91 37.04 16.49
C GLN A 299 9.08 35.85 17.00
N LEU A 300 8.18 36.11 17.95
CA LEU A 300 7.20 35.16 18.45
C LEU A 300 6.50 34.55 17.22
N LYS A 301 6.57 33.23 17.09
CA LYS A 301 5.82 32.53 16.05
C LYS A 301 4.34 32.83 16.28
N PRO A 302 3.58 33.26 15.26
CA PRO A 302 2.15 33.45 15.41
C PRO A 302 1.52 32.13 15.83
N ARG A 303 0.95 32.08 17.04
CA ARG A 303 0.16 30.95 17.53
C ARG A 303 -1.29 31.38 17.67
N GLU A 304 -2.21 30.57 17.14
CA GLU A 304 -3.64 30.85 17.15
C GLU A 304 -4.34 30.36 18.43
N PHE A 305 -3.59 29.79 19.38
CA PHE A 305 -4.10 29.14 20.58
C PHE A 305 -3.39 29.62 21.84
N SER A 306 -4.10 29.53 22.97
CA SER A 306 -3.61 29.88 24.31
C SER A 306 -2.87 28.72 25.00
N ASP A 307 -2.17 29.00 26.10
CA ASP A 307 -1.53 27.95 26.91
C ASP A 307 -2.56 27.06 27.62
N ASP A 308 -3.70 27.65 28.00
CA ASP A 308 -4.83 26.93 28.59
C ASP A 308 -5.42 25.96 27.57
N ASP A 309 -5.46 26.36 26.30
CA ASP A 309 -6.02 25.51 25.23
C ASP A 309 -5.23 24.20 25.06
N ILE A 310 -3.90 24.28 25.18
CA ILE A 310 -3.01 23.12 25.10
C ILE A 310 -3.17 22.22 26.33
N CYS A 311 -3.42 22.80 27.52
CA CYS A 311 -3.73 22.03 28.72
C CYS A 311 -5.04 21.26 28.57
N VAL A 312 -6.08 21.91 28.03
CA VAL A 312 -7.37 21.26 27.70
C VAL A 312 -7.16 20.13 26.71
N LEU A 313 -6.37 20.34 25.66
CA LEU A 313 -6.07 19.29 24.67
C LEU A 313 -5.43 18.05 25.30
N LYS A 314 -4.46 18.26 26.19
CA LYS A 314 -3.80 17.16 26.90
C LYS A 314 -4.77 16.42 27.82
N ALA A 315 -5.64 17.15 28.52
CA ALA A 315 -6.68 16.53 29.35
C ALA A 315 -7.64 15.68 28.51
N LEU A 316 -8.09 16.18 27.36
CA LEU A 316 -8.95 15.44 26.42
C LEU A 316 -8.29 14.13 25.95
N PHE A 317 -7.01 14.16 25.56
CA PHE A 317 -6.31 12.92 25.16
C PHE A 317 -6.17 11.91 26.30
N LEU A 318 -5.94 12.37 27.54
CA LEU A 318 -5.92 11.50 28.72
C LEU A 318 -7.29 10.89 29.00
N GLU A 319 -8.38 11.62 28.82
CA GLU A 319 -9.73 11.07 28.95
C GLU A 319 -10.04 10.05 27.83
N ILE A 320 -9.64 10.32 26.58
CA ILE A 320 -9.79 9.36 25.48
C ILE A 320 -9.02 8.06 25.78
N GLU A 321 -7.78 8.17 26.29
CA GLU A 321 -6.98 7.01 26.69
C GLU A 321 -7.71 6.20 27.78
N LYS A 322 -8.21 6.86 28.83
CA LYS A 322 -9.00 6.20 29.89
C LYS A 322 -10.25 5.52 29.36
N VAL A 323 -11.00 6.18 28.46
CA VAL A 323 -12.21 5.62 27.87
C VAL A 323 -11.89 4.36 27.07
N ILE A 324 -10.86 4.37 26.23
CA ILE A 324 -10.46 3.21 25.42
C ILE A 324 -9.92 2.07 26.31
N ASP A 325 -9.10 2.39 27.30
CA ASP A 325 -8.56 1.42 28.25
C ASP A 325 -9.63 0.82 29.16
N GLY A 326 -10.73 1.54 29.42
CA GLY A 326 -11.88 1.07 30.20
C GLY A 326 -12.78 0.05 29.47
N ILE A 327 -12.64 -0.14 28.15
CA ILE A 327 -13.52 -1.02 27.38
C ILE A 327 -13.25 -2.50 27.68
N GLU A 328 -14.20 -3.19 28.30
CA GLU A 328 -14.10 -4.64 28.51
C GLU A 328 -14.23 -5.40 27.18
N LEU A 329 -13.25 -6.25 26.89
CA LEU A 329 -13.21 -7.15 25.73
C LEU A 329 -13.80 -8.51 26.10
N THR A 330 -14.31 -9.24 25.11
CA THR A 330 -14.88 -10.56 25.36
C THR A 330 -13.78 -11.59 25.67
N ASN A 331 -13.99 -12.41 26.70
CA ASN A 331 -12.97 -13.35 27.20
C ASN A 331 -12.56 -14.45 26.20
N SER A 332 -13.41 -14.77 25.20
CA SER A 332 -13.15 -15.84 24.23
C SER A 332 -12.25 -15.41 23.08
N THR A 333 -12.42 -14.19 22.58
CA THR A 333 -11.81 -13.73 21.32
C THR A 333 -10.95 -12.48 21.51
N ASN A 334 -10.91 -11.90 22.72
CA ASN A 334 -10.17 -10.67 23.04
C ASN A 334 -10.50 -9.51 22.09
N ASP A 335 -11.76 -9.46 21.66
CA ASP A 335 -12.29 -8.44 20.76
C ASP A 335 -13.71 -8.02 21.17
N LYS A 336 -14.20 -6.97 20.52
CA LYS A 336 -15.56 -6.46 20.68
C LYS A 336 -16.05 -5.84 19.37
N LYS A 337 -17.18 -6.34 18.87
CA LYS A 337 -17.89 -5.81 17.71
C LYS A 337 -19.03 -4.90 18.18
N MET A 338 -19.18 -3.74 17.57
CA MET A 338 -20.21 -2.75 17.91
C MET A 338 -20.73 -2.06 16.63
N GLU A 339 -21.90 -1.44 16.74
CA GLU A 339 -22.44 -0.56 15.71
C GLU A 339 -21.52 0.65 15.43
N GLY A 340 -21.70 1.29 14.28
CA GLY A 340 -20.90 2.45 13.89
C GLY A 340 -21.07 3.63 14.85
N SER A 341 -22.29 3.88 15.31
CA SER A 341 -22.70 4.95 16.21
C SER A 341 -22.07 4.86 17.60
N TYR A 342 -21.55 3.70 17.98
CA TYR A 342 -20.82 3.51 19.24
C TYR A 342 -19.59 4.42 19.34
N VAL A 343 -18.97 4.81 18.21
CA VAL A 343 -17.82 5.72 18.21
C VAL A 343 -18.16 7.07 18.86
N PHE A 344 -19.37 7.58 18.68
CA PHE A 344 -19.81 8.84 19.30
C PHE A 344 -19.99 8.69 20.80
N LYS A 345 -20.48 7.52 21.26
CA LYS A 345 -20.58 7.23 22.70
C LYS A 345 -19.19 7.17 23.37
N LEU A 346 -18.18 6.65 22.66
CA LEU A 346 -16.79 6.66 23.14
C LEU A 346 -16.24 8.08 23.21
N LEU A 347 -16.41 8.86 22.14
CA LEU A 347 -15.92 10.24 22.06
C LEU A 347 -16.62 11.18 23.06
N GLN A 348 -17.91 10.96 23.32
CA GLN A 348 -18.65 11.68 24.35
C GLN A 348 -18.09 11.44 25.76
N GLY A 349 -17.46 10.28 26.02
CA GLY A 349 -16.75 10.03 27.28
C GLY A 349 -15.55 10.95 27.53
N ALA A 350 -15.10 11.66 26.50
CA ALA A 350 -14.10 12.72 26.56
C ALA A 350 -14.67 14.07 26.07
N ASP A 351 -15.98 14.27 26.19
CA ASP A 351 -16.71 15.49 25.81
C ASP A 351 -16.58 15.93 24.34
N ILE A 352 -16.20 15.02 23.44
CA ILE A 352 -16.20 15.25 21.99
C ILE A 352 -17.56 14.82 21.43
N THR A 353 -18.32 15.80 20.94
CA THR A 353 -19.67 15.63 20.41
C THR A 353 -19.75 16.07 18.94
N PRO A 354 -20.75 15.63 18.15
CA PRO A 354 -20.90 16.04 16.76
C PRO A 354 -20.92 17.57 16.53
N SER A 355 -21.46 18.34 17.47
CA SER A 355 -21.57 19.81 17.37
C SER A 355 -20.23 20.52 17.57
N ASN A 356 -19.32 19.96 18.37
CA ASN A 356 -18.05 20.58 18.72
C ASN A 356 -16.85 19.98 17.96
N MET A 357 -17.02 18.83 17.31
CA MET A 357 -15.98 18.08 16.62
C MET A 357 -15.29 18.88 15.50
N SER A 358 -16.04 19.71 14.76
CA SER A 358 -15.47 20.55 13.69
C SER A 358 -14.50 21.61 14.22
N LYS A 359 -14.86 22.27 15.33
CA LYS A 359 -13.99 23.23 16.04
C LYS A 359 -12.73 22.51 16.56
N PHE A 360 -12.91 21.32 17.13
CA PHE A 360 -11.80 20.53 17.67
C PHE A 360 -10.81 20.08 16.57
N ILE A 361 -11.32 19.66 15.40
CA ILE A 361 -10.49 19.34 14.23
C ILE A 361 -9.68 20.57 13.77
N SER A 362 -10.31 21.75 13.72
CA SER A 362 -9.62 23.00 13.35
C SER A 362 -8.50 23.33 14.33
N PHE A 363 -8.77 23.18 15.62
CA PHE A 363 -7.78 23.41 16.67
C PHE A 363 -6.59 22.45 16.61
N LEU A 364 -6.85 21.14 16.43
CA LEU A 364 -5.81 20.13 16.20
C LEU A 364 -4.92 20.47 14.99
N ASN A 365 -5.51 21.02 13.94
CA ASN A 365 -4.77 21.46 12.76
C ASN A 365 -3.86 22.65 13.09
N SER A 366 -4.32 23.65 13.84
CA SER A 366 -3.48 24.79 14.28
C SER A 366 -2.30 24.32 15.15
N VAL A 367 -2.52 23.37 16.07
CA VAL A 367 -1.43 22.77 16.89
C VAL A 367 -0.45 21.97 16.02
N THR A 368 -0.96 21.18 15.08
CA THR A 368 -0.11 20.41 14.15
C THR A 368 0.74 21.34 13.29
N MET A 369 0.17 22.43 12.76
CA MET A 369 0.91 23.44 11.97
C MET A 369 1.99 24.15 12.80
N TYR A 370 1.71 24.46 14.08
CA TYR A 370 2.71 25.00 14.99
C TYR A 370 3.90 24.05 15.14
N MET A 371 3.64 22.76 15.37
CA MET A 371 4.69 21.73 15.48
C MET A 371 5.52 21.58 14.20
N SER A 372 4.88 21.59 13.02
CA SER A 372 5.59 21.49 11.74
C SER A 372 6.55 22.67 11.51
N SER A 373 6.26 23.83 12.10
CA SER A 373 7.12 25.01 12.05
C SER A 373 8.25 25.01 13.10
N ALA A 374 8.16 24.13 14.11
CA ALA A 374 8.96 24.20 15.32
C ALA A 374 10.31 23.48 15.23
N ASN A 375 10.41 22.30 14.61
CA ASN A 375 11.69 21.57 14.45
C ASN A 375 11.58 20.40 13.46
N SER A 376 12.66 20.09 12.73
CA SER A 376 12.69 19.04 11.70
C SER A 376 13.24 17.68 12.18
N ASN A 377 13.25 17.39 13.48
CA ASN A 377 13.90 16.18 14.01
C ASN A 377 12.99 14.93 13.91
N ALA A 378 13.59 13.78 13.61
CA ALA A 378 12.87 12.51 13.36
C ALA A 378 11.91 12.05 14.49
N PRO A 379 12.20 12.19 15.80
CA PRO A 379 11.26 11.81 16.86
C PRO A 379 9.98 12.68 16.89
N HIS A 380 10.10 13.96 16.52
CA HIS A 380 8.95 14.87 16.46
C HIS A 380 8.04 14.57 15.27
N GLN A 381 8.59 14.07 14.16
CA GLN A 381 7.80 13.68 12.99
C GLN A 381 6.84 12.52 13.27
N ALA A 382 7.26 11.55 14.10
CA ALA A 382 6.39 10.44 14.50
C ALA A 382 5.20 10.93 15.36
N LYS A 383 5.46 11.86 16.28
CA LYS A 383 4.46 12.49 17.15
C LYS A 383 3.47 13.34 16.35
N GLU A 384 3.97 14.18 15.44
CA GLU A 384 3.16 14.97 14.51
C GLU A 384 2.27 14.09 13.63
N ALA A 385 2.81 12.98 13.11
CA ALA A 385 2.05 12.04 12.30
C ALA A 385 0.88 11.39 13.08
N CYS A 386 1.04 11.16 14.39
CA CYS A 386 -0.03 10.61 15.23
C CYS A 386 -1.14 11.63 15.51
N LEU A 387 -0.80 12.89 15.77
CA LEU A 387 -1.80 13.97 15.88
C LEU A 387 -2.61 14.10 14.59
N TYR A 388 -1.92 14.08 13.44
CA TYR A 388 -2.58 14.09 12.13
C TYR A 388 -3.43 12.84 11.89
N LYS A 389 -2.98 11.65 12.33
CA LYS A 389 -3.77 10.41 12.26
C LYS A 389 -5.06 10.54 13.09
N PHE A 390 -4.97 11.12 14.29
CA PHE A 390 -6.14 11.35 15.15
C PHE A 390 -7.09 12.40 14.58
N GLN A 391 -6.57 13.48 13.97
CA GLN A 391 -7.39 14.44 13.22
C GLN A 391 -8.17 13.73 12.09
N GLN A 392 -7.51 12.88 11.31
CA GLN A 392 -8.18 12.12 10.24
C GLN A 392 -9.25 11.18 10.78
N PHE A 393 -9.03 10.58 11.94
CA PHE A 393 -10.03 9.76 12.61
C PHE A 393 -11.30 10.56 12.90
N LEU A 394 -11.16 11.76 13.47
CA LEU A 394 -12.30 12.63 13.74
C LEU A 394 -12.97 13.14 12.46
N GLU A 395 -12.21 13.52 11.43
CA GLU A 395 -12.76 13.91 10.14
C GLU A 395 -13.60 12.80 9.51
N CYS A 396 -13.14 11.55 9.58
CA CYS A 396 -13.87 10.38 9.10
C CYS A 396 -15.17 10.14 9.90
N VAL A 397 -15.08 10.21 11.24
CA VAL A 397 -16.25 10.09 12.12
C VAL A 397 -17.28 11.19 11.83
N LEU A 398 -16.84 12.44 11.65
CA LEU A 398 -17.72 13.56 11.30
C LEU A 398 -18.40 13.35 9.95
N GLN A 399 -17.64 12.94 8.92
CA GLN A 399 -18.18 12.64 7.59
C GLN A 399 -19.22 11.52 7.63
N SER A 400 -19.06 10.54 8.52
CA SER A 400 -19.97 9.40 8.63
C SER A 400 -21.40 9.77 9.01
N LEU A 401 -21.62 10.94 9.62
CA LEU A 401 -22.95 11.45 9.97
C LEU A 401 -23.80 11.80 8.75
N GLY A 402 -23.17 12.14 7.63
CA GLY A 402 -23.85 12.65 6.44
C GLY A 402 -24.53 14.01 6.66
N THR A 403 -25.41 14.41 5.73
CA THR A 403 -26.03 15.75 5.71
C THR A 403 -26.95 16.04 6.89
N ASN A 404 -27.57 15.01 7.48
CA ASN A 404 -28.59 15.15 8.51
C ASN A 404 -28.01 15.17 9.94
N MET A 405 -26.68 15.03 10.08
CA MET A 405 -25.95 15.04 11.37
C MET A 405 -26.48 14.04 12.42
N ASP A 406 -27.16 12.97 12.00
CA ASP A 406 -27.70 11.93 12.89
C ASP A 406 -26.69 10.79 13.07
N PRO A 407 -26.22 10.52 14.31
CA PRO A 407 -25.34 9.38 14.61
C PRO A 407 -25.85 8.02 14.14
N LYS A 408 -27.17 7.82 14.03
CA LYS A 408 -27.72 6.54 13.56
C LYS A 408 -27.47 6.30 12.07
N ASN A 409 -27.25 7.34 11.27
CA ASN A 409 -26.94 7.19 9.86
C ASN A 409 -25.58 6.48 9.66
N THR A 410 -24.66 6.63 10.62
CA THR A 410 -23.37 5.96 10.63
C THR A 410 -23.53 4.43 10.62
N ASP A 411 -24.57 3.89 11.28
CA ASP A 411 -24.84 2.44 11.35
C ASP A 411 -25.24 1.83 9.99
N LYS A 412 -25.59 2.66 9.01
CA LYS A 412 -25.89 2.18 7.66
C LYS A 412 -24.64 1.78 6.86
N TYR A 413 -23.48 2.34 7.19
CA TYR A 413 -22.26 2.18 6.39
C TYR A 413 -21.04 1.73 7.20
N PHE A 414 -21.01 2.00 8.49
CA PHE A 414 -19.83 1.82 9.35
C PHE A 414 -20.09 0.84 10.48
N ARG A 415 -19.02 0.18 10.94
CA ARG A 415 -19.00 -0.62 12.16
C ARG A 415 -17.77 -0.28 12.99
N THR A 416 -17.90 -0.45 14.30
CA THR A 416 -16.80 -0.23 15.25
C THR A 416 -16.30 -1.57 15.75
N TYR A 417 -14.99 -1.80 15.67
CA TYR A 417 -14.36 -3.03 16.10
C TYR A 417 -13.14 -2.77 16.96
N ILE A 418 -13.09 -3.39 18.14
CA ILE A 418 -12.04 -3.16 19.13
C ILE A 418 -11.35 -4.50 19.37
N GLN A 419 -10.02 -4.49 19.31
CA GLN A 419 -9.21 -5.68 19.59
C GLN A 419 -7.99 -5.31 20.43
N LEU A 420 -7.38 -6.30 21.05
CA LEU A 420 -6.05 -6.12 21.63
C LEU A 420 -5.05 -5.71 20.55
N GLU A 421 -4.24 -4.71 20.86
CA GLU A 421 -3.17 -4.24 19.99
C GLU A 421 -2.17 -5.38 19.79
N GLN A 422 -2.01 -5.80 18.54
CA GLN A 422 -1.00 -6.79 18.19
C GLN A 422 0.36 -6.09 18.22
N SER A 423 1.31 -6.65 18.97
CA SER A 423 2.67 -6.13 18.99
C SER A 423 3.28 -6.26 17.58
N LYS A 424 3.36 -5.14 16.87
CA LYS A 424 4.07 -5.06 15.59
C LYS A 424 5.56 -5.33 15.88
N TYR A 425 5.99 -6.57 15.64
CA TYR A 425 7.38 -7.04 15.64
C TYR A 425 8.29 -6.52 16.78
N LYS A 426 8.63 -7.41 17.72
CA LYS A 426 9.85 -7.26 18.53
C LYS A 426 11.04 -7.04 17.59
N THR A 427 11.58 -5.84 17.53
CA THR A 427 12.97 -5.63 17.14
C THR A 427 13.81 -6.48 18.11
N LYS A 428 14.55 -7.45 17.58
CA LYS A 428 15.53 -8.22 18.35
C LYS A 428 16.61 -7.25 18.80
N ASN A 429 16.43 -6.56 19.94
CA ASN A 429 17.49 -5.95 20.75
C ASN A 429 17.02 -5.25 22.06
N ASP A 430 15.77 -5.37 22.50
CA ASP A 430 15.41 -4.85 23.83
C ASP A 430 15.50 -5.92 24.92
N THR A 431 16.63 -5.93 25.61
CA THR A 431 16.90 -6.72 26.84
C THR A 431 16.28 -6.05 28.08
N VAL A 432 15.16 -5.36 27.93
CA VAL A 432 14.39 -4.83 29.06
C VAL A 432 13.23 -5.79 29.29
N LYS A 433 13.26 -6.51 30.43
CA LYS A 433 12.07 -7.18 30.96
C LYS A 433 11.03 -6.11 31.30
N LEU A 434 10.24 -5.71 30.31
CA LEU A 434 9.05 -4.93 30.54
C LEU A 434 8.14 -5.78 31.43
N LYS A 435 7.87 -5.29 32.66
CA LYS A 435 6.70 -5.67 33.44
C LYS A 435 5.52 -5.75 32.47
N GLU A 436 4.63 -6.73 32.62
CA GLU A 436 3.42 -6.88 31.81
C GLU A 436 2.72 -5.53 31.61
N LEU A 437 3.06 -4.83 30.52
CA LEU A 437 2.39 -3.62 30.11
C LEU A 437 0.98 -4.08 29.76
N LYS A 438 -0.03 -3.38 30.29
CA LYS A 438 -1.42 -3.56 29.84
C LYS A 438 -1.37 -3.59 28.32
N LYS A 439 -1.81 -4.70 27.71
CA LYS A 439 -1.87 -4.80 26.26
C LYS A 439 -2.83 -3.69 25.80
N GLY A 440 -2.30 -2.71 25.07
CA GLY A 440 -3.10 -1.63 24.49
C GLY A 440 -4.22 -2.18 23.61
N LYS A 441 -5.14 -1.31 23.20
CA LYS A 441 -6.25 -1.69 22.32
C LYS A 441 -6.16 -0.92 21.02
N THR A 442 -6.75 -1.48 19.98
CA THR A 442 -6.93 -0.81 18.69
C THR A 442 -8.42 -0.64 18.42
N LEU A 443 -8.86 0.60 18.31
CA LEU A 443 -10.19 0.99 17.87
C LEU A 443 -10.18 1.09 16.35
N ASN A 444 -11.01 0.29 15.70
CA ASN A 444 -11.16 0.27 14.25
C ASN A 444 -12.55 0.80 13.90
N PHE A 445 -12.61 1.83 13.06
CA PHE A 445 -13.82 2.38 12.51
C PHE A 445 -13.84 2.10 11.01
N TRP A 446 -14.57 1.05 10.62
CA TRP A 446 -14.53 0.50 9.28
C TRP A 446 -15.79 0.83 8.49
N CYS A 447 -15.60 1.39 7.30
CA CYS A 447 -16.66 1.52 6.31
C CYS A 447 -16.77 0.21 5.51
N PHE A 448 -17.96 -0.34 5.41
CA PHE A 448 -18.27 -1.55 4.63
C PHE A 448 -19.13 -1.28 3.39
N SER A 449 -19.41 0.00 3.09
CA SER A 449 -20.18 0.41 1.93
C SER A 449 -19.33 1.23 0.96
N PRO A 450 -18.94 0.67 -0.20
CA PRO A 450 -18.27 1.44 -1.24
C PRO A 450 -19.06 2.66 -1.71
N GLY A 451 -20.39 2.54 -1.70
CA GLY A 451 -21.30 3.61 -2.11
C GLY A 451 -21.24 4.87 -1.24
N PHE A 452 -20.75 4.78 -0.01
CA PHE A 452 -20.49 5.98 0.81
C PHE A 452 -19.44 6.88 0.14
N GLY A 453 -18.28 6.33 -0.21
CA GLY A 453 -17.20 7.08 -0.88
C GLY A 453 -17.57 7.52 -2.30
N MET A 454 -18.34 6.72 -3.03
CA MET A 454 -18.75 7.07 -4.40
C MET A 454 -19.78 8.20 -4.44
N ARG A 455 -20.64 8.33 -3.42
CA ARG A 455 -21.60 9.44 -3.34
C ARG A 455 -20.93 10.78 -3.08
N ASP A 456 -19.85 10.81 -2.28
CA ASP A 456 -19.03 12.03 -2.13
C ASP A 456 -18.49 12.54 -3.48
N LEU A 457 -18.27 11.66 -4.47
CA LEU A 457 -17.93 12.10 -5.83
C LEU A 457 -19.12 12.70 -6.58
N LEU A 458 -20.31 12.10 -6.46
CA LEU A 458 -21.52 12.59 -7.12
C LEU A 458 -21.96 13.95 -6.57
N ASP A 459 -21.84 14.15 -5.26
CA ASP A 459 -22.22 15.40 -4.58
C ASP A 459 -21.35 16.60 -5.01
N ARG A 460 -20.23 16.34 -5.71
CA ARG A 460 -19.30 17.37 -6.23
C ARG A 460 -19.57 17.78 -7.68
N ASN A 461 -20.78 17.53 -8.18
CA ASN A 461 -21.24 17.96 -9.50
C ASN A 461 -20.31 17.48 -10.64
N VAL A 462 -20.07 16.17 -10.67
CA VAL A 462 -19.37 15.48 -11.76
C VAL A 462 -20.36 15.19 -12.90
N HIS A 463 -19.92 15.32 -14.15
CA HIS A 463 -20.79 15.10 -15.32
C HIS A 463 -21.27 13.65 -15.41
N CYS A 464 -20.35 12.70 -15.29
CA CYS A 464 -20.65 11.28 -15.16
C CYS A 464 -19.43 10.49 -14.65
N ILE A 465 -19.69 9.33 -14.08
CA ILE A 465 -18.67 8.35 -13.67
C ILE A 465 -18.78 7.11 -14.57
N ILE A 466 -17.70 6.76 -15.27
CA ILE A 466 -17.58 5.55 -16.10
C ILE A 466 -16.61 4.59 -15.42
N LEU A 467 -17.13 3.49 -14.88
CA LEU A 467 -16.32 2.41 -14.34
C LEU A 467 -16.10 1.34 -15.40
N THR A 468 -14.85 0.92 -15.61
CA THR A 468 -14.55 -0.16 -16.55
C THR A 468 -13.42 -1.06 -16.08
N SER A 469 -13.57 -2.37 -16.34
CA SER A 469 -12.50 -3.36 -16.17
C SER A 469 -12.78 -4.59 -17.05
N GLY A 470 -11.78 -5.44 -17.22
CA GLY A 470 -11.95 -6.72 -17.91
C GLY A 470 -12.51 -7.85 -17.04
N THR A 471 -12.73 -7.59 -15.75
CA THR A 471 -13.13 -8.60 -14.76
C THR A 471 -14.19 -8.08 -13.78
N LEU A 472 -15.16 -7.28 -14.24
CA LEU A 472 -16.26 -6.77 -13.39
C LEU A 472 -17.40 -7.79 -13.21
N SER A 473 -17.41 -8.90 -13.97
CA SER A 473 -18.45 -9.92 -13.84
C SER A 473 -18.45 -10.59 -12.46
N PRO A 474 -19.64 -10.82 -11.85
CA PRO A 474 -20.98 -10.43 -12.32
C PRO A 474 -21.30 -8.94 -12.11
N LEU A 475 -21.77 -8.26 -13.18
CA LEU A 475 -22.04 -6.81 -13.17
C LEU A 475 -23.09 -6.38 -12.14
N ALA A 476 -24.17 -7.15 -11.96
CA ALA A 476 -25.24 -6.82 -11.01
C ALA A 476 -24.71 -6.70 -9.57
N ALA A 477 -23.79 -7.59 -9.19
CA ALA A 477 -23.14 -7.57 -7.88
C ALA A 477 -22.35 -6.26 -7.67
N THR A 478 -21.49 -5.93 -8.63
CA THR A 478 -20.67 -4.71 -8.57
C THR A 478 -21.52 -3.43 -8.58
N ILE A 479 -22.59 -3.37 -9.37
CA ILE A 479 -23.50 -2.20 -9.39
C ILE A 479 -24.20 -2.04 -8.03
N SER A 480 -24.65 -3.15 -7.43
CA SER A 480 -25.28 -3.13 -6.10
C SER A 480 -24.32 -2.62 -5.02
N GLU A 481 -23.04 -3.00 -5.04
CA GLU A 481 -22.06 -2.59 -4.03
C GLU A 481 -21.60 -1.13 -4.19
N ILE A 482 -21.38 -0.67 -5.41
CA ILE A 482 -20.94 0.70 -5.70
C ILE A 482 -22.01 1.72 -5.29
N GLY A 483 -23.29 1.36 -5.27
CA GLY A 483 -24.34 2.17 -4.65
C GLY A 483 -24.55 3.56 -5.30
N ILE A 484 -24.27 3.68 -6.62
CA ILE A 484 -24.56 4.84 -7.46
C ILE A 484 -25.59 4.48 -8.55
N PRO A 485 -26.38 5.44 -9.05
CA PRO A 485 -27.32 5.18 -10.14
C PRO A 485 -26.56 4.91 -11.44
N VAL A 486 -26.61 3.67 -11.93
CA VAL A 486 -25.99 3.23 -13.19
C VAL A 486 -27.08 3.02 -14.25
N LYS A 487 -27.11 3.88 -15.28
CA LYS A 487 -28.09 3.78 -16.37
C LYS A 487 -27.53 3.08 -17.61
N VAL A 488 -26.21 3.10 -17.79
CA VAL A 488 -25.55 2.48 -18.94
C VAL A 488 -24.74 1.28 -18.47
N GLN A 489 -25.00 0.11 -19.06
CA GLN A 489 -24.29 -1.12 -18.74
C GLN A 489 -23.83 -1.80 -20.02
N LEU A 490 -22.67 -2.44 -19.98
CA LEU A 490 -22.16 -3.24 -21.09
C LEU A 490 -21.43 -4.47 -20.57
N GLN A 491 -21.70 -5.62 -21.18
CA GLN A 491 -20.90 -6.83 -21.04
C GLN A 491 -20.51 -7.33 -22.42
N ASN A 492 -19.27 -7.05 -22.84
CA ASN A 492 -18.79 -7.46 -24.15
C ASN A 492 -18.37 -8.95 -24.16
N ALA A 493 -18.65 -9.60 -25.29
CA ALA A 493 -18.04 -10.89 -25.61
C ALA A 493 -16.54 -10.72 -25.91
N HIS A 494 -15.80 -11.83 -25.87
CA HIS A 494 -14.38 -11.84 -26.23
C HIS A 494 -14.19 -11.89 -27.75
N VAL A 495 -13.08 -11.32 -28.26
CA VAL A 495 -12.74 -11.29 -29.70
C VAL A 495 -12.08 -12.58 -30.21
N ILE A 496 -11.91 -13.60 -29.36
CA ILE A 496 -11.19 -14.82 -29.75
C ILE A 496 -12.10 -15.80 -30.45
N LYS A 497 -11.51 -16.61 -31.32
CA LYS A 497 -12.14 -17.77 -31.96
C LYS A 497 -12.09 -18.98 -31.03
N ASN A 498 -13.02 -19.92 -31.25
CA ASN A 498 -13.15 -21.13 -30.43
C ASN A 498 -11.91 -22.02 -30.37
N ASN A 499 -11.02 -21.92 -31.37
CA ASN A 499 -9.79 -22.71 -31.45
C ASN A 499 -8.57 -22.05 -30.78
N GLN A 500 -8.68 -20.81 -30.30
CA GLN A 500 -7.57 -20.08 -29.69
C GLN A 500 -7.39 -20.35 -28.20
N VAL A 501 -8.41 -20.90 -27.54
CA VAL A 501 -8.35 -21.21 -26.11
C VAL A 501 -8.75 -22.66 -25.84
N CYS A 502 -7.98 -23.33 -25.01
CA CYS A 502 -8.34 -24.63 -24.44
C CYS A 502 -8.55 -24.45 -22.95
N VAL A 503 -9.72 -24.83 -22.43
CA VAL A 503 -10.03 -24.70 -21.00
C VAL A 503 -10.35 -26.06 -20.42
N SER A 504 -9.53 -26.52 -19.47
CA SER A 504 -9.60 -27.86 -18.89
C SER A 504 -9.75 -27.78 -17.38
N VAL A 505 -10.78 -28.42 -16.83
CA VAL A 505 -10.94 -28.66 -15.39
C VAL A 505 -10.56 -30.09 -15.09
N ILE A 506 -9.57 -30.26 -14.22
CA ILE A 506 -8.98 -31.56 -13.88
C ILE A 506 -9.40 -31.92 -12.46
N LYS A 507 -10.20 -32.98 -12.31
CA LYS A 507 -10.64 -33.45 -10.99
C LYS A 507 -9.59 -34.28 -10.26
N SER A 508 -8.83 -35.11 -10.98
CA SER A 508 -7.84 -36.01 -10.40
C SER A 508 -6.48 -35.88 -11.11
N GLY A 509 -5.39 -36.00 -10.36
CA GLY A 509 -4.04 -35.95 -10.90
C GLY A 509 -3.59 -37.28 -11.53
N PRO A 510 -2.35 -37.37 -12.03
CA PRO A 510 -1.81 -38.57 -12.67
C PRO A 510 -1.86 -39.84 -11.81
N SER A 511 -1.88 -39.69 -10.49
CA SER A 511 -1.98 -40.79 -9.52
C SER A 511 -3.43 -41.16 -9.17
N ASN A 512 -4.42 -40.68 -9.93
CA ASN A 512 -5.87 -40.80 -9.66
C ASN A 512 -6.32 -40.24 -8.30
N LYS A 513 -5.47 -39.47 -7.61
CA LYS A 513 -5.87 -38.77 -6.38
C LYS A 513 -6.62 -37.48 -6.72
N PRO A 514 -7.74 -37.18 -6.02
CA PRO A 514 -8.52 -35.96 -6.28
C PRO A 514 -7.68 -34.72 -6.00
N LEU A 515 -7.73 -33.75 -6.90
CA LEU A 515 -7.10 -32.46 -6.75
C LEU A 515 -8.11 -31.52 -6.07
N ILE A 516 -8.04 -31.42 -4.75
CA ILE A 516 -8.85 -30.49 -3.97
C ILE A 516 -7.89 -29.67 -3.13
N CYS A 517 -7.82 -28.36 -3.32
CA CYS A 517 -6.91 -27.48 -2.59
C CYS A 517 -7.66 -26.71 -1.48
N ASN A 518 -8.02 -27.41 -0.39
CA ASN A 518 -8.68 -26.86 0.80
C ASN A 518 -7.74 -26.90 2.02
N TYR A 519 -8.14 -26.32 3.16
CA TYR A 519 -7.28 -26.26 4.34
C TYR A 519 -6.83 -27.66 4.82
N SER A 520 -7.73 -28.64 4.80
CA SER A 520 -7.48 -30.01 5.25
C SER A 520 -6.50 -30.78 4.35
N SER A 521 -6.55 -30.55 3.03
CA SER A 521 -5.76 -31.28 2.06
C SER A 521 -4.37 -30.70 1.80
N ARG A 522 -4.13 -29.42 2.12
CA ARG A 522 -2.84 -28.75 1.87
C ARG A 522 -1.67 -29.39 2.61
N ASN A 523 -1.92 -30.00 3.77
CA ASN A 523 -0.90 -30.73 4.54
C ASN A 523 -0.76 -32.20 4.12
N ASN A 524 -1.58 -32.68 3.17
CA ASN A 524 -1.50 -34.04 2.70
C ASN A 524 -0.39 -34.19 1.65
N SER A 525 0.67 -34.93 2.01
CA SER A 525 1.82 -35.23 1.14
C SER A 525 1.39 -35.81 -0.21
N ASP A 526 0.40 -36.71 -0.21
CA ASP A 526 -0.08 -37.35 -1.42
C ASP A 526 -0.71 -36.38 -2.44
N PHE A 527 -1.42 -35.37 -1.91
CA PHE A 527 -1.98 -34.31 -2.73
C PHE A 527 -0.86 -33.44 -3.32
N LEU A 528 0.14 -33.06 -2.52
CA LEU A 528 1.30 -32.29 -2.97
C LEU A 528 2.10 -33.01 -4.07
N ILE A 529 2.29 -34.33 -3.93
CA ILE A 529 2.96 -35.16 -4.93
C ILE A 529 2.13 -35.24 -6.21
N SER A 530 0.83 -35.54 -6.11
CA SER A 530 -0.07 -35.63 -7.27
C SER A 530 -0.14 -34.30 -8.04
N LEU A 531 -0.16 -33.18 -7.33
CA LEU A 531 -0.11 -31.85 -7.90
C LEU A 531 1.23 -31.56 -8.60
N GLY A 532 2.35 -31.90 -7.96
CA GLY A 532 3.68 -31.75 -8.57
C GLY A 532 3.85 -32.61 -9.83
N GLN A 533 3.37 -33.85 -9.82
CA GLN A 533 3.34 -34.74 -10.99
C GLN A 533 2.46 -34.17 -12.12
N THR A 534 1.35 -33.51 -11.78
CA THR A 534 0.51 -32.79 -12.75
C THR A 534 1.34 -31.72 -13.47
N LEU A 535 2.11 -30.91 -12.74
CA LEU A 535 2.98 -29.88 -13.31
C LEU A 535 4.12 -30.48 -14.15
N VAL A 536 4.74 -31.57 -13.71
CA VAL A 536 5.79 -32.29 -14.48
C VAL A 536 5.28 -32.75 -15.84
N ASN A 537 4.04 -33.26 -15.91
CA ASN A 537 3.48 -33.70 -17.18
C ASN A 537 3.19 -32.51 -18.09
N PHE A 538 2.54 -31.46 -17.58
CA PHE A 538 2.24 -30.27 -18.36
C PHE A 538 3.48 -29.53 -18.84
N SER A 539 4.56 -29.50 -18.06
CA SER A 539 5.83 -28.86 -18.47
C SER A 539 6.48 -29.52 -19.70
N ARG A 540 6.14 -30.77 -20.02
CA ARG A 540 6.63 -31.46 -21.23
C ARG A 540 5.93 -31.00 -22.50
N ILE A 541 4.74 -30.42 -22.39
CA ILE A 541 3.87 -30.18 -23.54
C ILE A 541 3.56 -28.71 -23.77
N ILE A 542 3.66 -27.87 -22.74
CA ILE A 542 3.41 -26.45 -22.88
C ILE A 542 4.68 -25.78 -23.43
N PRO A 543 4.61 -25.12 -24.59
CA PRO A 543 5.72 -24.36 -25.12
C PRO A 543 5.78 -22.96 -24.50
N GLY A 544 6.96 -22.33 -24.49
CA GLY A 544 7.13 -20.97 -23.97
C GLY A 544 6.86 -20.85 -22.47
N GLY A 545 6.16 -19.78 -22.07
CA GLY A 545 5.87 -19.45 -20.69
C GLY A 545 4.61 -20.12 -20.12
N THR A 546 4.73 -20.68 -18.92
CA THR A 546 3.63 -21.17 -18.09
C THR A 546 3.54 -20.34 -16.81
N LEU A 547 2.34 -19.88 -16.46
CA LEU A 547 2.06 -19.21 -15.18
C LEU A 547 1.29 -20.17 -14.27
N VAL A 548 1.70 -20.31 -13.01
CA VAL A 548 1.03 -21.17 -12.02
C VAL A 548 0.62 -20.35 -10.82
N PHE A 549 -0.68 -20.22 -10.56
CA PHE A 549 -1.21 -19.38 -9.48
C PHE A 549 -1.60 -20.19 -8.25
N PHE A 550 -1.06 -19.79 -7.09
CA PHE A 550 -1.27 -20.39 -5.78
C PHE A 550 -2.15 -19.51 -4.89
N PRO A 551 -3.06 -20.08 -4.06
CA PRO A 551 -3.95 -19.31 -3.16
C PRO A 551 -3.24 -18.38 -2.17
N SER A 552 -2.02 -18.68 -1.75
CA SER A 552 -1.28 -17.88 -0.77
C SER A 552 0.22 -18.17 -0.79
N TYR A 553 1.05 -17.21 -0.35
CA TYR A 553 2.51 -17.42 -0.21
C TYR A 553 2.86 -18.60 0.71
N PRO A 554 2.23 -18.81 1.89
CA PRO A 554 2.54 -19.97 2.72
C PRO A 554 2.33 -21.31 2.00
N PHE A 555 1.29 -21.42 1.16
CA PHE A 555 1.04 -22.64 0.42
C PHE A 555 2.01 -22.81 -0.77
N LEU A 556 2.38 -21.72 -1.43
CA LEU A 556 3.46 -21.72 -2.43
C LEU A 556 4.78 -22.20 -1.81
N ASP A 557 5.20 -21.59 -0.70
CA ASP A 557 6.42 -21.94 0.04
C ASP A 557 6.40 -23.43 0.45
N GLN A 558 5.26 -23.93 0.94
CA GLN A 558 5.08 -25.35 1.28
C GLN A 558 5.25 -26.28 0.08
N CYS A 559 4.63 -25.96 -1.07
CA CYS A 559 4.75 -26.76 -2.28
C CYS A 559 6.19 -26.77 -2.81
N VAL A 560 6.83 -25.61 -2.87
CA VAL A 560 8.23 -25.46 -3.33
C VAL A 560 9.16 -26.30 -2.47
N ASN A 561 9.09 -26.16 -1.14
CA ASN A 561 9.94 -26.91 -0.21
C ASN A 561 9.71 -28.43 -0.37
N HIS A 562 8.46 -28.87 -0.50
CA HIS A 562 8.14 -30.27 -0.65
C HIS A 562 8.65 -30.84 -1.99
N TRP A 563 8.48 -30.13 -3.11
CA TRP A 563 8.93 -30.58 -4.43
C TRP A 563 10.45 -30.54 -4.61
N GLN A 564 11.14 -29.65 -3.89
CA GLN A 564 12.60 -29.66 -3.82
C GLN A 564 13.11 -30.86 -3.01
N GLY A 565 12.41 -31.22 -1.92
CA GLY A 565 12.74 -32.41 -1.12
C GLY A 565 12.41 -33.74 -1.82
N CYS A 566 11.38 -33.77 -2.68
CA CYS A 566 10.97 -34.96 -3.41
C CYS A 566 11.08 -34.69 -4.90
N ASN A 567 12.19 -35.08 -5.56
CA ASN A 567 12.68 -35.04 -6.98
C ASN A 567 11.80 -34.52 -8.17
N ILE A 568 10.57 -34.09 -7.94
CA ILE A 568 9.63 -33.38 -8.79
C ILE A 568 10.24 -32.08 -9.30
N TRP A 569 10.87 -31.27 -8.45
CA TRP A 569 11.50 -30.02 -8.88
C TRP A 569 12.54 -30.26 -9.97
N ALA A 570 13.48 -31.19 -9.73
CA ALA A 570 14.48 -31.59 -10.70
C ALA A 570 13.85 -32.24 -11.95
N SER A 571 12.74 -32.96 -11.80
CA SER A 571 12.00 -33.54 -12.93
C SER A 571 11.38 -32.47 -13.85
N ILE A 572 10.93 -31.35 -13.30
CA ILE A 572 10.45 -30.21 -14.10
C ILE A 572 11.64 -29.55 -14.82
N THR A 573 12.73 -29.27 -14.11
CA THR A 573 13.94 -28.64 -14.69
C THR A 573 14.60 -29.52 -15.77
N LYS A 574 14.54 -30.85 -15.63
CA LYS A 574 15.03 -31.81 -16.62
C LYS A 574 14.29 -31.72 -17.96
N ASN A 575 13.03 -31.25 -17.97
CA ASN A 575 12.28 -31.01 -19.20
C ASN A 575 12.69 -29.69 -19.90
N LYS A 576 13.89 -29.17 -19.58
CA LYS A 576 14.45 -27.86 -19.98
C LYS A 576 13.69 -26.64 -19.44
N VAL A 577 12.65 -26.85 -18.64
CA VAL A 577 11.84 -25.75 -18.11
C VAL A 577 12.49 -25.12 -16.88
N SER A 578 12.89 -23.85 -17.00
CA SER A 578 13.37 -23.06 -15.86
C SER A 578 12.20 -22.66 -14.96
N ILE A 579 12.37 -22.80 -13.64
CA ILE A 579 11.33 -22.46 -12.66
C ILE A 579 11.71 -21.17 -11.95
N PHE A 580 10.76 -20.25 -11.90
CA PHE A 580 10.88 -18.95 -11.23
C PHE A 580 9.80 -18.85 -10.16
N VAL A 581 10.13 -18.25 -9.02
CA VAL A 581 9.20 -18.10 -7.89
C VAL A 581 9.03 -16.62 -7.61
N GLU A 582 7.78 -16.18 -7.48
CA GLU A 582 7.45 -14.81 -7.15
C GLU A 582 8.08 -14.39 -5.80
N PRO A 583 8.95 -13.36 -5.77
CA PRO A 583 9.53 -12.86 -4.54
C PRO A 583 8.56 -11.96 -3.75
N LYS A 584 8.71 -11.97 -2.42
CA LYS A 584 7.96 -11.06 -1.52
C LYS A 584 8.41 -9.61 -1.64
N ASN A 585 9.62 -9.32 -2.15
CA ASN A 585 10.13 -7.95 -2.36
C ASN A 585 9.96 -7.49 -3.83
N LYS A 586 9.67 -6.19 -4.06
CA LYS A 586 9.37 -5.61 -5.38
C LYS A 586 10.63 -5.45 -6.23
N ASP A 587 11.76 -5.07 -5.62
CA ASP A 587 12.99 -4.83 -6.39
C ASP A 587 13.54 -6.11 -7.02
N VAL A 588 13.43 -7.22 -6.29
CA VAL A 588 13.82 -8.56 -6.75
C VAL A 588 12.89 -9.06 -7.86
N LEU A 589 11.62 -8.64 -7.87
CA LEU A 589 10.64 -9.11 -8.85
C LEU A 589 11.04 -8.76 -10.28
N ASN A 590 11.53 -7.55 -10.53
CA ASN A 590 11.91 -7.13 -11.88
C ASN A 590 13.02 -8.02 -12.44
N ILE A 591 14.01 -8.35 -11.61
CA ILE A 591 15.12 -9.25 -11.97
C ILE A 591 14.58 -10.64 -12.35
N VAL A 592 13.69 -11.20 -11.52
CA VAL A 592 13.09 -12.53 -11.76
C VAL A 592 12.26 -12.55 -13.04
N ILE A 593 11.54 -11.48 -13.35
CA ILE A 593 10.73 -11.36 -14.57
C ILE A 593 11.62 -11.25 -15.82
N ASP A 594 12.72 -10.49 -15.74
CA ASP A 594 13.67 -10.39 -16.85
C ASP A 594 14.34 -11.74 -17.14
N GLU A 595 14.76 -12.46 -16.09
CA GLU A 595 15.29 -13.83 -16.23
C GLU A 595 14.25 -14.81 -16.80
N TYR A 596 12.99 -14.68 -16.40
CA TYR A 596 11.88 -15.46 -16.95
C TYR A 596 11.70 -15.21 -18.46
N TYR A 597 11.72 -13.95 -18.89
CA TYR A 597 11.62 -13.62 -20.31
C TYR A 597 12.82 -14.10 -21.12
N ASN A 598 14.03 -14.00 -20.57
CA ASN A 598 15.24 -14.53 -21.21
C ASN A 598 15.16 -16.05 -21.40
N ALA A 599 14.69 -16.79 -20.39
CA ALA A 599 14.52 -18.25 -20.48
C ALA A 599 13.52 -18.68 -21.58
N ILE A 600 12.48 -17.87 -21.84
CA ILE A 600 11.53 -18.11 -22.92
C ILE A 600 12.19 -17.86 -24.28
N GLN A 601 12.97 -16.77 -24.42
CA GLN A 601 13.67 -16.44 -25.67
C GLN A 601 14.71 -17.49 -26.06
N GLU A 602 15.35 -18.12 -25.09
CA GLU A 602 16.27 -19.24 -25.31
C GLU A 602 15.57 -20.56 -25.75
N ASN A 603 14.25 -20.54 -26.00
CA ASN A 603 13.41 -21.69 -26.35
C ASN A 603 13.46 -22.85 -25.34
N LYS A 604 13.83 -22.58 -24.09
CA LYS A 604 13.92 -23.60 -23.03
C LYS A 604 12.59 -23.87 -22.34
N GLY A 605 11.60 -23.00 -22.51
CA GLY A 605 10.35 -23.06 -21.75
C GLY A 605 10.57 -22.59 -20.32
N ALA A 606 9.60 -21.89 -19.75
CA ALA A 606 9.74 -21.29 -18.43
C ALA A 606 8.45 -21.40 -17.63
N MET A 607 8.55 -21.64 -16.33
CA MET A 607 7.42 -21.73 -15.42
C MET A 607 7.57 -20.71 -14.30
N LEU A 608 6.60 -19.80 -14.17
CA LEU A 608 6.56 -18.80 -13.12
C LEU A 608 5.49 -19.18 -12.09
N LEU A 609 5.91 -19.48 -10.87
CA LEU A 609 5.06 -19.75 -9.73
C LEU A 609 4.71 -18.43 -9.03
N ALA A 610 3.42 -18.10 -9.01
CA ALA A 610 2.89 -16.82 -8.56
C ALA A 610 1.73 -16.99 -7.58
N VAL A 611 1.38 -15.94 -6.85
CA VAL A 611 0.24 -15.94 -5.92
C VAL A 611 -0.91 -15.11 -6.49
N TYR A 612 -2.16 -15.52 -6.28
CA TYR A 612 -3.31 -14.68 -6.65
C TYR A 612 -3.27 -13.36 -5.88
N ARG A 613 -3.62 -12.25 -6.54
CA ARG A 613 -3.50 -10.89 -5.97
C ARG A 613 -2.06 -10.54 -5.54
N GLY A 614 -1.08 -11.35 -5.96
CA GLY A 614 0.34 -11.09 -5.85
C GLY A 614 0.79 -10.12 -6.93
N LYS A 615 2.06 -9.74 -6.89
CA LYS A 615 2.63 -8.73 -7.78
C LYS A 615 2.70 -9.21 -9.23
N VAL A 616 2.87 -10.52 -9.44
CA VAL A 616 2.85 -11.10 -10.80
C VAL A 616 1.45 -11.06 -11.41
N SER A 617 0.42 -11.20 -10.57
CA SER A 617 -0.97 -11.16 -11.02
C SER A 617 -1.44 -9.75 -11.41
N GLU A 618 -0.65 -8.71 -11.12
CA GLU A 618 -1.00 -7.31 -11.29
C GLU A 618 0.05 -6.55 -12.12
N GLY A 619 -0.38 -5.65 -13.01
CA GLY A 619 0.52 -4.70 -13.68
C GLY A 619 1.53 -5.25 -14.70
N LEU A 620 1.75 -6.57 -14.77
CA LEU A 620 2.60 -7.20 -15.79
C LEU A 620 1.81 -7.66 -17.02
N ASP A 621 2.44 -7.46 -18.19
CA ASP A 621 1.92 -7.90 -19.48
C ASP A 621 2.63 -9.17 -19.95
N PHE A 622 1.84 -10.24 -20.11
CA PHE A 622 2.30 -11.54 -20.58
C PHE A 622 1.73 -11.82 -21.97
N SER A 623 2.17 -11.02 -22.93
CA SER A 623 1.81 -11.17 -24.34
C SER A 623 2.55 -12.33 -24.99
N ASP A 624 1.87 -12.96 -25.95
CA ASP A 624 2.43 -13.98 -26.82
C ASP A 624 3.06 -15.17 -26.05
N TRP A 625 4.32 -15.50 -26.36
CA TRP A 625 5.03 -16.66 -25.85
C TRP A 625 5.29 -16.59 -24.34
N LYS A 626 5.00 -15.46 -23.71
CA LYS A 626 5.20 -15.24 -22.27
C LYS A 626 4.14 -15.93 -21.40
N ALA A 627 2.98 -16.32 -21.93
CA ALA A 627 1.97 -17.06 -21.17
C ALA A 627 1.10 -17.94 -22.07
N ARG A 628 1.66 -19.05 -22.57
CA ARG A 628 0.93 -20.04 -23.37
C ARG A 628 0.04 -20.96 -22.55
N ALA A 629 0.29 -21.03 -21.25
CA ALA A 629 -0.65 -21.64 -20.32
C ALA A 629 -0.72 -20.90 -18.99
N VAL A 630 -1.92 -20.89 -18.40
CA VAL A 630 -2.15 -20.54 -17.00
C VAL A 630 -2.71 -21.75 -16.27
N ILE A 631 -2.04 -22.15 -15.20
CA ILE A 631 -2.46 -23.23 -14.31
C ILE A 631 -3.01 -22.61 -13.02
N ILE A 632 -4.28 -22.87 -12.74
CA ILE A 632 -5.04 -22.33 -11.62
C ILE A 632 -5.09 -23.39 -10.52
N LEU A 633 -4.45 -23.12 -9.38
CA LEU A 633 -4.46 -24.00 -8.22
C LEU A 633 -5.39 -23.45 -7.15
N GLY A 634 -6.37 -24.26 -6.73
CA GLY A 634 -7.28 -23.89 -5.64
C GLY A 634 -8.13 -22.64 -5.88
N LEU A 635 -8.79 -22.20 -4.82
CA LEU A 635 -9.60 -20.97 -4.77
C LEU A 635 -8.99 -20.00 -3.75
N PRO A 636 -8.67 -18.76 -4.14
CA PRO A 636 -8.05 -17.75 -3.27
C PRO A 636 -9.07 -17.03 -2.40
N TYR A 637 -9.74 -17.77 -1.53
CA TYR A 637 -10.67 -17.16 -0.58
C TYR A 637 -9.96 -16.22 0.40
N PRO A 638 -10.56 -15.07 0.77
CA PRO A 638 -10.11 -14.27 1.89
C PRO A 638 -10.05 -15.12 3.18
N PRO A 639 -9.17 -14.81 4.14
CA PRO A 639 -9.09 -15.56 5.39
C PRO A 639 -10.44 -15.53 6.13
N TYR A 640 -11.05 -16.69 6.36
CA TYR A 640 -12.41 -16.78 6.87
C TYR A 640 -12.58 -16.21 8.29
N GLN A 641 -11.53 -16.30 9.11
CA GLN A 641 -11.51 -15.84 10.51
C GLN A 641 -11.01 -14.40 10.66
N ASP A 642 -10.68 -13.71 9.56
CA ASP A 642 -10.28 -12.32 9.64
C ASP A 642 -11.48 -11.46 10.10
N PRO A 643 -11.35 -10.64 11.16
CA PRO A 643 -12.48 -9.89 11.72
C PRO A 643 -13.16 -8.98 10.70
N ARG A 644 -12.39 -8.34 9.81
CA ARG A 644 -12.94 -7.47 8.76
C ARG A 644 -13.75 -8.27 7.74
N VAL A 645 -13.29 -9.45 7.36
CA VAL A 645 -14.03 -10.38 6.47
C VAL A 645 -15.32 -10.86 7.14
N VAL A 646 -15.26 -11.26 8.41
CA VAL A 646 -16.45 -11.72 9.16
C VAL A 646 -17.48 -10.60 9.25
N MET A 647 -17.08 -9.40 9.67
CA MET A 647 -17.99 -8.27 9.83
C MET A 647 -18.53 -7.75 8.50
N LYS A 648 -17.75 -7.77 7.42
CA LYS A 648 -18.25 -7.43 6.08
C LYS A 648 -19.36 -8.39 5.64
N ARG A 649 -19.23 -9.68 5.95
CA ARG A 649 -20.27 -10.68 5.64
C ARG A 649 -21.53 -10.45 6.45
N GLU A 650 -21.38 -10.22 7.76
CA GLU A 650 -22.48 -9.88 8.66
C GLU A 650 -23.22 -8.61 8.18
N TYR A 651 -22.47 -7.56 7.82
CA TYR A 651 -23.00 -6.33 7.25
C TYR A 651 -23.82 -6.56 5.98
N LEU A 652 -23.31 -7.34 5.03
CA LEU A 652 -24.03 -7.65 3.79
C LEU A 652 -25.31 -8.47 4.05
N ASP A 653 -25.25 -9.42 4.99
CA ASP A 653 -26.42 -10.21 5.39
C ASP A 653 -27.49 -9.33 6.07
N GLU A 654 -27.10 -8.26 6.77
CA GLU A 654 -28.03 -7.26 7.30
C GLU A 654 -28.64 -6.40 6.19
N MET A 655 -27.83 -5.87 5.28
CA MET A 655 -28.33 -5.09 4.14
C MET A 655 -29.28 -5.89 3.24
N ARG A 656 -29.05 -7.21 3.13
CA ARG A 656 -29.94 -8.11 2.39
C ARG A 656 -31.30 -8.31 3.04
N LYS A 657 -31.41 -8.16 4.36
CA LYS A 657 -32.71 -8.18 5.05
C LYS A 657 -33.55 -6.95 4.71
N GLU A 658 -32.90 -5.81 4.48
CA GLU A 658 -33.56 -4.56 4.08
C GLU A 658 -33.88 -4.51 2.58
N ASN A 659 -32.95 -5.00 1.75
CA ASN A 659 -33.13 -5.07 0.30
C ASN A 659 -32.70 -6.44 -0.23
N SER A 660 -33.69 -7.24 -0.67
CA SER A 660 -33.46 -8.60 -1.18
C SER A 660 -32.57 -8.68 -2.43
N GLU A 661 -32.39 -7.57 -3.15
CA GLU A 661 -31.52 -7.50 -4.34
C GLU A 661 -30.03 -7.39 -3.97
N CYS A 662 -29.70 -7.08 -2.71
CA CYS A 662 -28.33 -7.01 -2.23
C CYS A 662 -27.69 -8.41 -2.13
N LEU A 663 -26.36 -8.44 -2.30
CA LEU A 663 -25.55 -9.64 -2.13
C LEU A 663 -25.58 -10.14 -0.68
N SER A 664 -25.66 -11.46 -0.49
CA SER A 664 -25.35 -12.04 0.82
C SER A 664 -23.85 -12.06 1.11
N GLY A 665 -23.49 -12.12 2.39
CA GLY A 665 -22.10 -12.27 2.81
C GLY A 665 -21.44 -13.53 2.24
N GLN A 666 -22.20 -14.62 2.06
CA GLN A 666 -21.67 -15.85 1.45
C GLN A 666 -21.45 -15.73 -0.06
N GLU A 667 -22.32 -15.02 -0.77
CA GLU A 667 -22.16 -14.74 -2.19
C GLU A 667 -20.94 -13.84 -2.41
N TRP A 668 -20.84 -12.74 -1.67
CA TRP A 668 -19.68 -11.84 -1.70
C TRP A 668 -18.37 -12.58 -1.42
N TYR A 669 -18.32 -13.44 -0.39
CA TYR A 669 -17.12 -14.20 -0.05
C TYR A 669 -16.65 -15.12 -1.19
N LYS A 670 -17.59 -15.71 -1.94
CA LYS A 670 -17.29 -16.50 -3.14
C LYS A 670 -16.82 -15.62 -4.29
N LEU A 671 -17.53 -14.51 -4.55
CA LEU A 671 -17.19 -13.57 -5.61
C LEU A 671 -15.78 -13.02 -5.45
N GLU A 672 -15.34 -12.74 -4.22
CA GLU A 672 -13.96 -12.31 -3.95
C GLU A 672 -12.92 -13.32 -4.46
N ALA A 673 -13.12 -14.61 -4.20
CA ALA A 673 -12.22 -15.64 -4.71
C ALA A 673 -12.24 -15.71 -6.24
N ILE A 674 -13.43 -15.63 -6.85
CA ILE A 674 -13.60 -15.74 -8.31
C ILE A 674 -13.04 -14.53 -9.06
N LYS A 675 -13.19 -13.31 -8.54
CA LYS A 675 -12.58 -12.09 -9.11
C LYS A 675 -11.06 -12.26 -9.30
N ALA A 676 -10.38 -12.83 -8.30
CA ALA A 676 -8.93 -13.09 -8.37
C ALA A 676 -8.56 -14.16 -9.40
N VAL A 677 -9.39 -15.19 -9.56
CA VAL A 677 -9.20 -16.23 -10.58
C VAL A 677 -9.41 -15.63 -11.99
N ASN A 678 -10.45 -14.82 -12.20
CA ASN A 678 -10.69 -14.12 -13.46
C ASN A 678 -9.49 -13.23 -13.87
N GLN A 679 -8.87 -12.53 -12.92
CA GLN A 679 -7.67 -11.73 -13.19
C GLN A 679 -6.46 -12.58 -13.61
N ALA A 680 -6.25 -13.73 -12.97
CA ALA A 680 -5.18 -14.66 -13.32
C ALA A 680 -5.38 -15.26 -14.72
N MET A 681 -6.61 -15.65 -15.05
CA MET A 681 -6.95 -16.24 -16.36
C MET A 681 -6.83 -15.24 -17.51
N GLY A 682 -7.18 -13.97 -17.28
CA GLY A 682 -7.06 -12.88 -18.26
C GLY A 682 -5.62 -12.56 -18.68
N ARG A 683 -4.63 -13.35 -18.22
CA ARG A 683 -3.21 -13.20 -18.59
C ARG A 683 -2.79 -14.04 -19.79
N VAL A 684 -3.59 -15.04 -20.19
CA VAL A 684 -3.30 -15.90 -21.35
C VAL A 684 -3.56 -15.20 -22.69
N ILE A 685 -4.54 -14.28 -22.74
CA ILE A 685 -4.99 -13.66 -23.99
C ILE A 685 -4.84 -12.14 -23.91
N ARG A 686 -3.96 -11.58 -24.75
CA ARG A 686 -3.65 -10.14 -24.79
C ARG A 686 -4.11 -9.41 -26.03
N HIS A 687 -4.33 -10.11 -27.14
CA HIS A 687 -4.85 -9.53 -28.37
C HIS A 687 -5.60 -10.56 -29.19
N ILE A 688 -6.25 -10.11 -30.27
CA ILE A 688 -7.08 -10.95 -31.15
C ILE A 688 -6.34 -12.16 -31.73
N GLY A 689 -5.02 -12.06 -31.99
CA GLY A 689 -4.20 -13.17 -32.50
C GLY A 689 -3.63 -14.10 -31.42
N ASP A 690 -3.90 -13.85 -30.15
CA ASP A 690 -3.27 -14.58 -29.05
C ASP A 690 -3.99 -15.91 -28.77
N TRP A 691 -3.30 -16.85 -28.14
CA TRP A 691 -3.85 -18.19 -27.90
C TRP A 691 -3.15 -18.88 -26.72
N GLY A 692 -3.85 -19.78 -26.04
CA GLY A 692 -3.26 -20.54 -24.95
C GLY A 692 -4.23 -21.43 -24.20
N SER A 693 -3.71 -22.14 -23.20
CA SER A 693 -4.49 -23.08 -22.39
C SER A 693 -4.70 -22.59 -20.95
N ILE A 694 -5.91 -22.75 -20.43
CA ILE A 694 -6.25 -22.48 -19.03
C ILE A 694 -6.59 -23.82 -18.37
N ILE A 695 -5.82 -24.18 -17.35
CA ILE A 695 -5.90 -25.49 -16.69
C ILE A 695 -6.26 -25.28 -15.23
N PHE A 696 -7.46 -25.69 -14.84
CA PHE A 696 -7.90 -25.69 -13.44
C PHE A 696 -7.54 -27.02 -12.78
N CYS A 697 -6.66 -26.96 -11.79
CA CYS A 697 -6.25 -28.11 -10.97
C CYS A 697 -6.98 -28.08 -9.62
N ASP A 698 -8.31 -28.03 -9.66
CA ASP A 698 -9.16 -28.20 -8.47
C ASP A 698 -10.56 -28.68 -8.90
N GLU A 699 -11.02 -29.78 -8.30
CA GLU A 699 -12.32 -30.39 -8.60
C GLU A 699 -13.50 -29.42 -8.40
N ARG A 700 -13.38 -28.45 -7.49
CA ARG A 700 -14.49 -27.53 -7.18
C ARG A 700 -14.90 -26.69 -8.40
N TYR A 701 -14.00 -26.44 -9.35
CA TYR A 701 -14.33 -25.74 -10.60
C TYR A 701 -15.28 -26.52 -11.52
N ALA A 702 -15.49 -27.82 -11.27
CA ALA A 702 -16.49 -28.62 -11.98
C ALA A 702 -17.93 -28.31 -11.52
N SER A 703 -18.09 -27.68 -10.34
CA SER A 703 -19.41 -27.34 -9.81
C SER A 703 -20.07 -26.22 -10.62
N PHE A 704 -21.37 -26.34 -10.88
CA PHE A 704 -22.14 -25.34 -11.63
C PHE A 704 -22.06 -23.95 -11.00
N ASN A 705 -22.12 -23.88 -9.66
CA ASN A 705 -22.09 -22.63 -8.90
C ASN A 705 -20.80 -21.82 -9.11
N ILE A 706 -19.66 -22.49 -9.28
CA ILE A 706 -18.39 -21.81 -9.54
C ILE A 706 -18.28 -21.49 -11.04
N LYS A 707 -18.68 -22.44 -11.90
CA LYS A 707 -18.62 -22.26 -13.36
C LYS A 707 -19.43 -21.05 -13.83
N SER A 708 -20.62 -20.82 -13.28
CA SER A 708 -21.48 -19.69 -13.65
C SER A 708 -20.92 -18.32 -13.24
N GLN A 709 -20.00 -18.27 -12.28
CA GLN A 709 -19.38 -17.03 -11.79
C GLN A 709 -18.07 -16.69 -12.53
N LEU A 710 -17.48 -17.64 -13.27
CA LEU A 710 -16.32 -17.37 -14.13
C LEU A 710 -16.72 -16.43 -15.28
N SER A 711 -15.72 -15.75 -15.85
CA SER A 711 -15.93 -14.83 -16.98
C SER A 711 -16.78 -15.46 -18.09
N VAL A 712 -17.85 -14.78 -18.52
CA VAL A 712 -18.87 -15.32 -19.44
C VAL A 712 -18.27 -15.90 -20.71
N TRP A 713 -17.23 -15.25 -21.26
CA TRP A 713 -16.57 -15.71 -22.49
C TRP A 713 -15.84 -17.05 -22.35
N LEU A 714 -15.42 -17.44 -21.14
CA LEU A 714 -14.72 -18.72 -20.91
C LEU A 714 -15.70 -19.89 -20.75
N GLN A 715 -16.90 -19.62 -20.23
CA GLN A 715 -17.85 -20.67 -19.85
C GLN A 715 -18.15 -21.70 -20.96
N PRO A 716 -18.28 -21.31 -22.25
CA PRO A 716 -18.50 -22.25 -23.36
C PRO A 716 -17.29 -23.15 -23.65
N HIS A 717 -16.08 -22.73 -23.31
CA HIS A 717 -14.85 -23.47 -23.60
C HIS A 717 -14.45 -24.46 -22.49
N ILE A 718 -15.07 -24.36 -21.30
CA ILE A 718 -14.75 -25.20 -20.14
C ILE A 718 -15.16 -26.65 -20.40
N LYS A 719 -14.16 -27.52 -20.50
CA LYS A 719 -14.32 -28.99 -20.51
C LYS A 719 -13.86 -29.57 -19.18
N ILE A 720 -14.67 -30.47 -18.61
CA ILE A 720 -14.40 -31.13 -17.33
C ILE A 720 -13.89 -32.54 -17.60
N TYR A 721 -12.81 -32.92 -16.93
CA TYR A 721 -12.18 -34.24 -17.08
C TYR A 721 -12.05 -34.92 -15.72
N ASP A 722 -12.63 -36.12 -15.62
CA ASP A 722 -12.49 -36.97 -14.44
C ASP A 722 -11.10 -37.63 -14.38
N GLN A 723 -10.51 -37.94 -15.55
CA GLN A 723 -9.20 -38.55 -15.70
C GLN A 723 -8.16 -37.56 -16.25
N PHE A 724 -6.99 -37.49 -15.58
CA PHE A 724 -5.87 -36.65 -16.00
C PHE A 724 -5.43 -36.88 -17.46
N SER A 725 -5.39 -38.15 -17.89
CA SER A 725 -4.91 -38.54 -19.22
C SER A 725 -5.73 -37.94 -20.37
N LEU A 726 -7.03 -37.74 -20.18
CA LEU A 726 -7.92 -37.12 -21.18
C LEU A 726 -7.63 -35.62 -21.30
N ALA A 727 -7.53 -34.91 -20.17
CA ALA A 727 -7.16 -33.49 -20.16
C ALA A 727 -5.78 -33.27 -20.80
N TYR A 728 -4.80 -34.13 -20.47
CA TYR A 728 -3.47 -34.08 -21.05
C TYR A 728 -3.48 -34.27 -22.57
N ARG A 729 -4.21 -35.28 -23.08
CA ARG A 729 -4.33 -35.53 -24.52
C ARG A 729 -4.96 -34.37 -25.28
N GLU A 730 -5.99 -33.75 -24.72
CA GLU A 730 -6.64 -32.59 -25.34
C GLU A 730 -5.71 -31.37 -25.40
N ASN A 731 -4.92 -31.14 -24.34
CA ASN A 731 -3.89 -30.09 -24.35
C ASN A 731 -2.78 -30.38 -25.38
N VAL A 732 -2.33 -31.63 -25.52
CA VAL A 732 -1.37 -32.02 -26.57
C VAL A 732 -1.91 -31.72 -27.96
N LYS A 733 -3.17 -32.08 -28.24
CA LYS A 733 -3.81 -31.78 -29.54
C LYS A 733 -3.88 -30.27 -29.77
N PHE A 734 -4.27 -29.51 -28.77
CA PHE A 734 -4.36 -28.05 -28.85
C PHE A 734 -3.02 -27.42 -29.24
N PHE A 735 -1.94 -27.69 -28.48
CA PHE A 735 -0.63 -27.10 -28.76
C PHE A 735 -0.05 -27.53 -30.12
N LYS A 736 -0.29 -28.78 -30.55
CA LYS A 736 0.09 -29.25 -31.90
C LYS A 736 -0.66 -28.52 -33.01
N ASN A 737 -1.97 -28.32 -32.85
CA ASN A 737 -2.80 -27.65 -33.84
C ASN A 737 -2.51 -26.14 -33.94
N SER A 738 -2.00 -25.53 -32.87
CA SER A 738 -1.58 -24.12 -32.85
C SER A 738 -0.24 -23.86 -33.53
N GLY A 739 0.40 -24.89 -34.11
CA GLY A 739 1.67 -24.75 -34.83
C GLY A 739 2.89 -24.50 -33.94
N ALA A 740 2.78 -24.73 -32.63
CA ALA A 740 3.87 -24.51 -31.70
C ALA A 740 4.82 -25.73 -31.64
N THR A 741 6.12 -25.48 -31.69
CA THR A 741 7.15 -26.49 -31.46
C THR A 741 7.13 -26.91 -30.00
N MET A 742 6.74 -28.16 -29.76
CA MET A 742 6.70 -28.75 -28.41
C MET A 742 8.13 -28.89 -27.85
N PRO A 743 8.33 -28.75 -26.53
CA PRO A 743 9.61 -29.11 -25.90
C PRO A 743 9.96 -30.56 -26.27
N SER A 744 11.18 -30.81 -26.78
CA SER A 744 11.60 -32.16 -27.19
C SER A 744 11.58 -33.11 -25.98
N ALA A 745 10.59 -33.98 -25.90
CA ALA A 745 10.50 -35.01 -24.87
C ALA A 745 11.52 -36.12 -25.16
N VAL A 746 12.42 -36.40 -24.21
CA VAL A 746 13.22 -37.63 -24.26
C VAL A 746 12.35 -38.77 -23.75
N LEU A 747 12.02 -39.71 -24.63
CA LEU A 747 11.44 -41.01 -24.26
C LEU A 747 12.52 -41.82 -23.54
N PHE A 748 12.27 -42.24 -22.30
CA PHE A 748 13.12 -43.23 -21.63
C PHE A 748 12.37 -44.53 -21.42
N SER A 749 12.80 -45.56 -22.15
CA SER A 749 12.73 -46.95 -21.76
C SER A 749 13.78 -47.22 -20.66
N ASN A 750 13.33 -47.82 -19.56
CA ASN A 750 14.09 -48.54 -18.53
C ASN A 750 15.58 -48.19 -18.34
N ALA A 751 15.91 -47.41 -17.31
CA ALA A 751 17.23 -47.42 -16.70
C ALA A 751 17.15 -47.10 -15.20
N SER A 752 17.87 -47.89 -14.42
CA SER A 752 17.96 -47.96 -12.96
C SER A 752 18.41 -46.65 -12.30
N PHE A 753 17.85 -46.42 -11.11
CA PHE A 753 18.31 -45.43 -10.14
C PHE A 753 19.68 -45.85 -9.60
N ASP A 754 20.69 -45.01 -9.78
CA ASP A 754 21.74 -44.72 -8.79
C ASP A 754 22.72 -43.70 -9.38
N GLU A 755 22.63 -42.44 -8.94
CA GLU A 755 23.74 -41.50 -8.64
C GLU A 755 23.23 -40.04 -8.54
N PRO A 756 23.67 -39.25 -7.54
CA PRO A 756 23.29 -37.85 -7.39
C PRO A 756 24.18 -36.94 -8.25
N ALA A 757 23.63 -36.39 -9.33
CA ALA A 757 24.29 -35.35 -10.10
C ALA A 757 24.24 -34.00 -9.34
N GLN A 758 25.42 -33.42 -9.11
CA GLN A 758 25.59 -32.08 -8.54
C GLN A 758 24.94 -31.02 -9.45
N ALA A 759 23.92 -30.33 -8.94
CA ALA A 759 23.32 -29.19 -9.61
C ALA A 759 24.23 -27.95 -9.46
N THR A 760 24.68 -27.40 -10.59
CA THR A 760 25.37 -26.11 -10.64
C THR A 760 24.42 -24.99 -10.25
N VAL A 761 24.58 -24.46 -9.05
CA VAL A 761 23.96 -23.21 -8.60
C VAL A 761 24.75 -22.05 -9.21
N LEU A 762 24.17 -21.36 -10.20
CA LEU A 762 24.70 -20.06 -10.63
C LEU A 762 24.37 -19.01 -9.55
N ARG A 763 25.23 -18.93 -8.54
CA ARG A 763 25.44 -17.70 -7.76
C ARG A 763 26.61 -16.96 -8.40
N SER A 764 26.30 -16.03 -9.28
CA SER A 764 27.29 -15.08 -9.77
C SER A 764 26.64 -13.71 -9.85
N ILE A 765 26.85 -12.88 -8.81
CA ILE A 765 27.20 -11.45 -8.85
C ILE A 765 27.60 -11.08 -7.41
N GLU A 766 28.88 -11.26 -7.10
CA GLU A 766 29.57 -10.45 -6.08
C GLU A 766 30.87 -9.85 -6.65
N SER A 767 31.12 -9.98 -7.96
CA SER A 767 32.40 -9.62 -8.58
C SER A 767 32.33 -8.66 -9.78
N VAL A 768 31.17 -8.10 -10.13
CA VAL A 768 31.06 -7.19 -11.30
C VAL A 768 30.82 -5.71 -10.93
N LYS A 769 30.51 -5.38 -9.66
CA LYS A 769 30.29 -3.98 -9.23
C LYS A 769 31.52 -3.23 -8.70
N ARG A 770 32.73 -3.81 -8.75
CA ARG A 770 33.95 -3.21 -8.17
C ARG A 770 34.96 -2.62 -9.15
N LYS A 771 34.64 -2.43 -10.43
CA LYS A 771 35.62 -1.94 -11.42
C LYS A 771 35.24 -0.71 -12.23
N ALA A 772 34.21 0.04 -11.83
CA ALA A 772 33.79 1.23 -12.59
C ALA A 772 33.51 2.47 -11.73
N LEU A 773 34.03 2.53 -10.49
CA LEU A 773 33.69 3.61 -9.55
C LEU A 773 34.87 4.10 -8.70
N GLU A 774 36.11 3.87 -9.13
CA GLU A 774 37.31 4.27 -8.37
C GLU A 774 38.21 5.31 -9.07
N ASP A 775 37.90 5.81 -10.28
CA ASP A 775 38.85 6.70 -11.00
C ASP A 775 38.42 8.17 -11.20
N ASP A 776 37.25 8.65 -10.74
CA ASP A 776 36.80 10.03 -11.03
C ASP A 776 36.49 10.92 -9.80
N THR A 777 36.95 10.56 -8.60
CA THR A 777 36.61 11.32 -7.37
C THR A 777 37.79 11.94 -6.63
N ILE A 778 38.95 12.11 -7.30
CA ILE A 778 40.09 12.86 -6.74
C ILE A 778 40.56 13.88 -7.77
N LYS A 779 39.84 15.00 -7.90
CA LYS A 779 40.37 16.28 -8.45
C LYS A 779 39.42 17.50 -8.45
N LEU A 780 38.42 17.58 -7.57
CA LEU A 780 37.47 18.71 -7.62
C LEU A 780 37.00 19.21 -6.25
N TYR A 781 37.88 19.23 -5.25
CA TYR A 781 37.56 19.73 -3.90
C TYR A 781 38.66 20.60 -3.25
N GLU A 782 39.34 21.44 -4.03
CA GLU A 782 40.26 22.47 -3.51
C GLU A 782 40.12 23.84 -4.23
N SER A 783 38.89 24.25 -4.52
CA SER A 783 38.64 25.64 -4.91
C SER A 783 37.23 26.02 -4.54
N TYR A 784 37.05 27.25 -4.06
CA TYR A 784 35.81 27.88 -3.58
C TYR A 784 35.54 27.81 -2.06
N CYS A 785 36.48 28.36 -1.29
CA CYS A 785 36.14 29.19 -0.13
C CYS A 785 36.78 30.56 -0.35
N ASP A 786 35.99 31.58 -0.70
CA ASP A 786 36.19 32.98 -0.30
C ASP A 786 35.18 33.93 -0.96
N LYS A 787 34.68 34.90 -0.16
CA LYS A 787 33.88 36.12 -0.50
C LYS A 787 32.35 35.90 -0.52
N ASN A 788 31.48 36.72 0.09
CA ASN A 788 31.59 38.06 0.69
C ASN A 788 30.49 38.26 1.75
N GLU A 789 30.79 39.10 2.73
CA GLU A 789 29.89 39.70 3.72
C GLU A 789 29.14 40.96 3.17
N LYS A 790 27.99 41.25 3.82
CA LYS A 790 27.23 42.53 3.96
C LYS A 790 26.38 43.05 2.78
N ILE A 791 25.09 43.29 3.05
CA ILE A 791 24.40 44.62 3.04
C ILE A 791 22.89 44.49 3.38
N ILE A 792 22.52 45.09 4.52
CA ILE A 792 21.44 46.08 4.85
C ILE A 792 19.95 45.84 4.52
N GLU A 793 19.17 46.07 5.59
CA GLU A 793 17.73 46.24 5.81
C GLU A 793 16.94 47.15 4.83
N LYS A 794 15.65 46.85 4.68
CA LYS A 794 14.56 47.86 4.80
C LYS A 794 13.18 47.23 5.00
N LYS A 795 12.46 47.78 5.98
CA LYS A 795 11.06 47.50 6.37
C LYS A 795 10.04 47.87 5.29
N SER A 796 8.91 47.18 5.27
CA SER A 796 7.60 47.82 5.03
C SER A 796 6.45 47.02 5.66
N THR A 797 5.62 47.78 6.39
CA THR A 797 4.40 47.46 7.14
C THR A 797 3.20 47.08 6.28
N LEU A 798 2.37 46.14 6.74
CA LEU A 798 0.93 46.11 6.48
C LEU A 798 0.20 45.31 7.58
N ALA A 799 -0.80 45.94 8.17
CA ALA A 799 -1.72 45.38 9.16
C ALA A 799 -3.00 44.90 8.48
N SER A 800 -3.61 43.81 8.98
CA SER A 800 -5.01 43.79 9.46
C SER A 800 -5.55 42.37 9.71
N SER A 801 -6.18 42.25 10.89
CA SER A 801 -7.36 41.44 11.28
C SER A 801 -7.29 39.91 11.24
N SER A 802 -7.07 39.31 12.43
CA SER A 802 -7.36 37.91 12.75
C SER A 802 -8.53 37.83 13.74
N SER A 803 -9.61 37.13 13.36
CA SER A 803 -10.63 36.61 14.27
C SER A 803 -10.06 35.41 15.01
N SER A 804 -10.02 35.44 16.35
CA SER A 804 -9.45 34.41 17.21
C SER A 804 -10.36 33.18 17.35
N ASN A 805 -9.83 31.99 17.05
CA ASN A 805 -10.47 30.68 17.29
C ASN A 805 -10.01 30.12 18.65
N SER A 806 -10.62 30.58 19.76
CA SER A 806 -10.25 30.13 21.12
C SER A 806 -10.99 28.84 21.53
N ILE A 807 -10.30 27.89 22.19
CA ILE A 807 -10.95 26.71 22.78
C ILE A 807 -11.70 27.05 24.08
N LEU A 808 -11.50 28.22 24.69
CA LEU A 808 -12.25 28.57 25.91
C LEU A 808 -13.74 28.81 25.60
N GLU A 809 -14.08 29.23 24.38
CA GLU A 809 -15.48 29.23 23.88
C GLU A 809 -16.08 27.82 23.79
N PHE A 810 -15.25 26.77 23.77
CA PHE A 810 -15.71 25.38 23.88
C PHE A 810 -16.19 25.11 25.30
N VAL A 811 -15.44 25.56 26.32
CA VAL A 811 -15.74 25.34 27.75
C VAL A 811 -16.96 26.15 28.20
N ASP A 812 -17.14 27.39 27.72
CA ASP A 812 -18.27 28.25 28.10
C ASP A 812 -19.64 27.72 27.64
N ILE A 813 -19.69 26.88 26.59
CA ILE A 813 -20.92 26.20 26.15
C ILE A 813 -21.36 25.12 27.15
N PHE A 814 -20.46 24.65 28.03
CA PHE A 814 -20.77 23.61 29.01
C PHE A 814 -21.41 24.14 30.30
N GLU A 815 -21.34 25.45 30.58
CA GLU A 815 -21.94 26.02 31.80
C GLU A 815 -23.43 26.38 31.64
N GLU A 816 -23.97 26.49 30.43
CA GLU A 816 -25.35 26.96 30.21
C GLU A 816 -26.45 25.87 30.20
N GLN A 817 -26.16 24.59 30.44
CA GLN A 817 -27.19 23.53 30.42
C GLN A 817 -27.47 22.82 31.76
N THR A 818 -27.08 23.40 32.88
CA THR A 818 -27.59 22.96 34.19
C THR A 818 -27.94 24.14 35.06
N ILE A 819 -29.22 24.49 35.14
CA ILE A 819 -29.96 24.85 36.38
C ILE A 819 -31.44 25.14 36.04
N ILE A 820 -32.30 24.83 37.02
CA ILE A 820 -33.75 25.03 37.18
C ILE A 820 -34.64 23.83 36.77
N ASN A 821 -34.94 22.99 37.77
CA ASN A 821 -36.33 22.89 38.24
C ASN A 821 -36.46 22.36 39.69
N THR A 822 -36.93 23.27 40.53
CA THR A 822 -37.94 23.16 41.62
C THR A 822 -37.73 22.33 42.90
N ILE A 823 -37.99 23.06 43.99
CA ILE A 823 -38.03 22.77 45.42
C ILE A 823 -39.31 22.03 45.82
N SER A 824 -39.25 21.16 46.84
CA SER A 824 -40.34 20.99 47.82
C SER A 824 -39.82 20.43 49.16
N GLU A 825 -40.31 21.05 50.24
CA GLU A 825 -39.94 20.99 51.66
C GLU A 825 -40.34 19.69 52.39
N SER A 826 -39.65 19.34 53.50
CA SER A 826 -40.28 19.22 54.85
C SER A 826 -39.35 18.66 55.96
N GLN A 827 -39.14 19.50 56.99
CA GLN A 827 -39.10 19.28 58.46
C GLN A 827 -37.97 18.55 59.25
N PRO A 828 -37.74 18.97 60.53
CA PRO A 828 -36.43 18.94 61.22
C PRO A 828 -36.40 18.22 62.61
N LEU A 829 -35.21 18.26 63.27
CA LEU A 829 -34.87 17.94 64.70
C LEU A 829 -34.48 16.46 64.99
N LYS A 830 -33.42 16.09 65.74
CA LYS A 830 -32.84 16.59 67.01
C LYS A 830 -31.36 16.13 67.19
N VAL A 831 -30.63 16.87 68.01
CA VAL A 831 -29.22 16.70 68.43
C VAL A 831 -29.06 15.60 69.48
N ASP A 832 -27.92 14.89 69.50
CA ASP A 832 -27.22 14.53 70.74
C ASP A 832 -25.71 14.31 70.51
N VAL A 833 -24.91 14.96 71.37
CA VAL A 833 -23.44 14.89 71.40
C VAL A 833 -23.04 13.97 72.54
N THR A 834 -22.31 12.88 72.25
CA THR A 834 -21.38 12.27 73.21
C THR A 834 -20.14 11.72 72.51
N SER A 835 -19.09 11.62 73.31
CA SER A 835 -17.66 11.60 73.04
C SER A 835 -17.06 10.29 72.50
N ASP A 836 -15.85 10.45 71.93
CA ASP A 836 -14.71 9.52 71.87
C ASP A 836 -14.38 8.90 70.50
N LEU A 837 -13.24 9.33 69.92
CA LEU A 837 -12.05 8.49 69.68
C LEU A 837 -11.01 9.19 68.78
N LYS A 838 -9.77 9.21 69.27
CA LYS A 838 -8.55 9.76 68.65
C LYS A 838 -8.02 8.88 67.51
N PRO A 839 -7.24 9.44 66.56
CA PRO A 839 -6.62 8.69 65.45
C PRO A 839 -5.35 7.96 65.89
N LEU A 840 -5.18 6.70 65.46
CA LEU A 840 -4.01 5.86 65.77
C LEU A 840 -3.33 5.39 64.47
N VAL A 841 -2.24 6.10 64.14
CA VAL A 841 -1.22 5.70 63.17
C VAL A 841 -0.45 4.49 63.70
N LYS A 842 -0.33 3.39 62.94
CA LYS A 842 0.60 2.29 63.24
C LYS A 842 1.44 1.92 62.01
N LYS A 843 2.74 2.25 62.10
CA LYS A 843 3.83 1.70 61.27
C LYS A 843 3.91 0.17 61.43
N ARG A 844 4.15 -0.58 60.35
CA ARG A 844 4.67 -1.97 60.44
C ARG A 844 5.79 -2.26 59.44
N LYS A 845 6.74 -3.04 59.99
CA LYS A 845 8.12 -3.36 59.63
C LYS A 845 8.28 -4.16 58.32
N LEU A 846 9.37 -3.87 57.60
CA LEU A 846 9.95 -4.70 56.54
C LEU A 846 10.42 -6.06 57.10
N LYS A 847 10.04 -7.16 56.44
CA LYS A 847 10.61 -8.50 56.62
C LYS A 847 11.49 -8.82 55.41
N ILE A 848 12.78 -9.01 55.66
CA ILE A 848 13.73 -9.56 54.68
C ILE A 848 13.59 -11.09 54.73
N ILE A 849 13.31 -11.71 53.58
CA ILE A 849 13.35 -13.17 53.40
C ILE A 849 14.59 -13.48 52.56
N PRO A 850 15.52 -14.36 53.01
CA PRO A 850 16.69 -14.72 52.22
C PRO A 850 16.30 -15.63 51.04
N ASN A 851 16.84 -15.32 49.86
CA ASN A 851 16.66 -16.08 48.63
C ASN A 851 17.14 -17.54 48.79
N LYS A 852 16.26 -18.49 48.45
CA LYS A 852 16.66 -19.87 48.13
C LYS A 852 17.33 -19.89 46.76
N ILE A 853 18.48 -20.53 46.69
CA ILE A 853 19.20 -20.86 45.46
C ILE A 853 18.47 -22.02 44.79
N GLU A 854 17.88 -21.80 43.62
CA GLU A 854 17.45 -22.88 42.71
C GLU A 854 18.33 -22.85 41.45
N CYS A 855 18.87 -24.02 41.09
CA CYS A 855 19.73 -24.25 39.94
C CYS A 855 19.05 -23.93 38.60
N PRO A 856 19.80 -23.44 37.58
CA PRO A 856 19.23 -23.18 36.26
C PRO A 856 18.93 -24.48 35.50
N LYS A 857 17.70 -24.61 35.01
CA LYS A 857 17.33 -25.59 33.97
C LYS A 857 17.74 -25.06 32.58
N LYS A 858 18.22 -25.98 31.75
CA LYS A 858 18.74 -25.84 30.38
C LYS A 858 18.03 -24.81 29.49
N ILE A 859 18.82 -23.90 28.92
CA ILE A 859 18.44 -23.05 27.79
C ILE A 859 18.69 -23.84 26.49
N ILE A 860 17.66 -23.90 25.63
CA ILE A 860 17.74 -24.39 24.26
C ILE A 860 18.34 -23.26 23.41
N VAL A 861 19.45 -23.55 22.72
CA VAL A 861 20.23 -22.62 21.90
C VAL A 861 19.74 -22.68 20.45
N ASP A 862 19.42 -21.53 19.85
CA ASP A 862 19.26 -21.42 18.39
C ASP A 862 19.87 -20.12 17.80
N SER A 863 20.75 -20.32 16.81
CA SER A 863 21.30 -19.40 15.78
C SER A 863 22.33 -18.31 16.16
N THR A 864 23.62 -18.68 16.21
CA THR A 864 24.82 -17.85 16.49
C THR A 864 25.54 -17.27 15.25
N ASN A 865 25.01 -17.45 14.03
CA ASN A 865 25.84 -17.24 12.82
C ASN A 865 26.09 -15.79 12.39
N ASN A 866 25.32 -14.78 12.84
CA ASN A 866 25.50 -13.39 12.40
C ASN A 866 26.40 -12.53 13.32
N THR A 867 26.54 -12.88 14.60
CA THR A 867 27.38 -12.12 15.56
C THR A 867 28.87 -12.43 15.39
N VAL A 868 29.22 -13.68 15.11
CA VAL A 868 30.62 -14.12 14.87
C VAL A 868 31.21 -13.44 13.64
N VAL A 869 30.44 -13.35 12.55
CA VAL A 869 30.92 -12.77 11.28
C VAL A 869 31.20 -11.28 11.43
N ASN A 870 30.35 -10.55 12.14
CA ASN A 870 30.54 -9.11 12.38
C ASN A 870 31.72 -8.85 13.35
N TYR A 871 31.86 -9.67 14.39
CA TYR A 871 33.01 -9.59 15.28
C TYR A 871 34.33 -9.85 14.54
N MET A 872 34.42 -10.92 13.73
CA MET A 872 35.63 -11.22 12.96
C MET A 872 35.97 -10.15 11.91
N LYS A 873 34.95 -9.47 11.33
CA LYS A 873 35.17 -8.30 10.48
C LYS A 873 35.82 -7.16 11.26
N ASN A 874 35.33 -6.86 12.47
CA ASN A 874 35.89 -5.81 13.33
C ASN A 874 37.32 -6.15 13.77
N VAL A 875 37.60 -7.40 14.13
CA VAL A 875 38.97 -7.85 14.44
C VAL A 875 39.90 -7.65 13.24
N ARG A 876 39.43 -7.95 12.02
CA ARG A 876 40.22 -7.77 10.79
C ARG A 876 40.48 -6.30 10.45
N THR A 877 39.59 -5.39 10.81
CA THR A 877 39.80 -3.94 10.61
C THR A 877 40.80 -3.35 11.60
N VAL A 878 40.84 -3.87 12.83
CA VAL A 878 41.77 -3.41 13.87
C VAL A 878 43.15 -4.05 13.69
N LEU A 879 43.21 -5.35 13.40
CA LEU A 879 44.44 -6.08 13.06
C LEU A 879 44.75 -5.89 11.57
N LYS A 880 45.22 -4.69 11.21
CA LYS A 880 45.49 -4.27 9.82
C LYS A 880 46.59 -5.10 9.14
N GLU A 881 47.51 -5.67 9.92
CA GLU A 881 48.55 -6.56 9.42
C GLU A 881 48.02 -7.98 9.23
N LYS A 882 48.21 -8.51 8.01
CA LYS A 882 47.65 -9.81 7.61
C LYS A 882 48.19 -10.97 8.46
N ASP A 883 49.48 -10.92 8.81
CA ASP A 883 50.15 -12.00 9.54
C ASP A 883 49.69 -12.07 11.01
N THR A 884 49.43 -10.94 11.66
CA THR A 884 48.91 -10.92 13.05
C THR A 884 47.45 -11.36 13.11
N TYR A 885 46.63 -11.00 12.12
CA TYR A 885 45.26 -11.52 12.01
C TYR A 885 45.23 -13.04 11.76
N ASP A 886 46.06 -13.55 10.85
CA ASP A 886 46.10 -14.98 10.54
C ASP A 886 46.63 -15.80 11.74
N ASN A 887 47.61 -15.26 12.50
CA ASN A 887 48.08 -15.84 13.76
C ASN A 887 47.00 -15.83 14.85
N PHE A 888 46.24 -14.75 14.98
CA PHE A 888 45.10 -14.66 15.91
C PHE A 888 44.03 -15.72 15.59
N VAL A 889 43.66 -15.88 14.32
CA VAL A 889 42.72 -16.91 13.86
C VAL A 889 43.25 -18.31 14.12
N SER A 890 44.55 -18.54 13.93
CA SER A 890 45.21 -19.81 14.19
C SER A 890 45.14 -20.20 15.68
N ILE A 891 45.40 -19.24 16.59
CA ILE A 891 45.28 -19.44 18.04
C ILE A 891 43.86 -19.84 18.44
N LEU A 892 42.84 -19.16 17.90
CA LEU A 892 41.44 -19.49 18.19
C LEU A 892 41.03 -20.86 17.65
N LYS A 893 41.46 -21.22 16.43
CA LYS A 893 41.22 -22.56 15.86
C LYS A 893 41.85 -23.65 16.73
N LYS A 894 43.06 -23.41 17.24
CA LYS A 894 43.75 -24.33 18.14
C LYS A 894 42.97 -24.53 19.45
N TYR A 895 42.49 -23.45 20.06
CA TYR A 895 41.64 -23.53 21.25
C TYR A 895 40.33 -24.28 21.00
N ILE A 896 39.69 -24.12 19.84
CA ILE A 896 38.45 -24.84 19.51
C ILE A 896 38.67 -26.36 19.56
N LEU A 897 39.86 -26.83 19.15
CA LEU A 897 40.23 -28.25 19.15
C LEU A 897 40.65 -28.76 20.54
N GLU A 898 41.48 -28.00 21.26
CA GLU A 898 42.13 -28.48 22.48
C GLU A 898 41.43 -28.08 23.79
N LYS A 899 40.56 -27.06 23.74
CA LYS A 899 39.79 -26.53 24.89
C LYS A 899 40.64 -26.15 26.12
N ASN A 900 41.94 -25.83 25.92
CA ASN A 900 42.87 -25.41 26.97
C ASN A 900 42.93 -23.88 27.08
N CYS A 901 42.37 -23.33 28.16
CA CYS A 901 42.28 -21.87 28.39
C CYS A 901 43.60 -21.23 28.80
N ASP A 902 44.45 -21.92 29.56
CA ASP A 902 45.72 -21.37 30.04
C ASP A 902 46.70 -21.16 28.88
N GLU A 903 46.77 -22.12 27.95
CA GLU A 903 47.57 -21.99 26.73
C GLU A 903 47.03 -20.93 25.77
N LEU A 904 45.70 -20.73 25.73
CA LEU A 904 45.08 -19.65 24.95
C LEU A 904 45.52 -18.27 25.48
N ILE A 905 45.43 -18.06 26.80
CA ILE A 905 45.80 -16.78 27.43
C ILE A 905 47.29 -16.48 27.18
N GLU A 906 48.17 -17.46 27.40
CA GLU A 906 49.61 -17.28 27.19
C GLU A 906 49.94 -16.91 25.73
N ARG A 907 49.27 -17.54 24.76
CA ARG A 907 49.47 -17.24 23.33
C ARG A 907 48.90 -15.89 22.94
N LEU A 908 47.78 -15.46 23.53
CA LEU A 908 47.20 -14.14 23.29
C LEU A 908 48.07 -13.02 23.88
N ASP A 909 48.60 -13.21 25.10
CA ASP A 909 49.54 -12.26 25.70
C ASP A 909 50.87 -12.19 24.93
N LYS A 910 51.34 -13.30 24.35
CA LYS A 910 52.50 -13.31 23.43
C LYS A 910 52.21 -12.63 22.10
N LEU A 911 51.01 -12.78 21.54
CA LEU A 911 50.63 -12.11 20.30
C LEU A 911 50.46 -10.60 20.50
N PHE A 912 50.01 -10.19 21.69
CA PHE A 912 49.77 -8.79 22.04
C PHE A 912 50.54 -8.36 23.30
N PRO A 913 51.87 -8.19 23.20
CA PRO A 913 52.69 -7.78 24.34
C PRO A 913 52.41 -6.35 24.80
N ILE A 914 51.87 -5.51 23.91
CA ILE A 914 51.40 -4.15 24.21
C ILE A 914 49.88 -4.13 24.01
N LYS A 915 49.14 -3.94 25.10
CA LYS A 915 47.67 -3.96 25.12
C LYS A 915 47.12 -2.55 24.94
N THR A 916 46.86 -2.15 23.69
CA THR A 916 46.12 -0.90 23.40
C THR A 916 44.64 -1.07 23.69
N GLN A 917 43.91 0.03 23.86
CA GLN A 917 42.47 0.01 24.15
C GLN A 917 41.66 -0.81 23.12
N GLU A 918 42.04 -0.72 21.85
CA GLU A 918 41.39 -1.46 20.76
C GLU A 918 41.64 -2.98 20.86
N ILE A 919 42.85 -3.39 21.25
CA ILE A 919 43.21 -4.80 21.45
C ILE A 919 42.51 -5.35 22.69
N ILE A 920 42.42 -4.57 23.78
CA ILE A 920 41.68 -4.96 24.99
C ILE A 920 40.20 -5.20 24.65
N ASN A 921 39.60 -4.34 23.82
CA ASN A 921 38.22 -4.53 23.37
C ASN A 921 38.03 -5.82 22.54
N ILE A 922 39.01 -6.18 21.70
CA ILE A 922 39.01 -7.47 21.00
C ILE A 922 39.08 -8.62 22.01
N LEU A 923 40.03 -8.61 22.94
CA LEU A 923 40.20 -9.68 23.92
C LEU A 923 38.97 -9.86 24.82
N LEU A 924 38.32 -8.77 25.23
CA LEU A 924 37.08 -8.80 26.00
C LEU A 924 35.89 -9.32 25.18
N GLY A 925 35.82 -8.98 23.89
CA GLY A 925 34.80 -9.48 22.97
C GLY A 925 34.87 -10.98 22.72
N LEU A 926 36.02 -11.62 22.97
CA LEU A 926 36.14 -13.08 22.88
C LEU A 926 35.27 -13.84 23.89
N LYS A 927 34.92 -13.21 25.02
CA LYS A 927 34.11 -13.82 26.09
C LYS A 927 32.77 -14.37 25.58
N ASP A 928 32.13 -13.69 24.63
CA ASP A 928 30.82 -14.08 24.12
C ASP A 928 30.86 -15.35 23.24
N PHE A 929 32.06 -15.80 22.85
CA PHE A 929 32.27 -17.02 22.05
C PHE A 929 32.64 -18.25 22.88
N PHE A 930 32.74 -18.11 24.21
CA PHE A 930 33.17 -19.15 25.12
C PHE A 930 32.03 -19.56 26.09
N ASN A 931 31.55 -20.80 26.01
CA ASN A 931 30.46 -21.32 26.87
C ASN A 931 30.87 -21.37 28.36
N CYS A 932 29.92 -21.03 29.26
CA CYS A 932 30.19 -20.63 30.65
C CYS A 932 30.78 -21.69 31.59
N GLU A 933 30.63 -23.00 31.35
CA GLU A 933 31.02 -24.01 32.36
C GLU A 933 32.52 -24.38 32.34
N SER A 934 33.28 -24.02 31.29
CA SER A 934 34.71 -24.37 31.15
C SER A 934 35.66 -23.15 31.14
N ASN A 935 35.17 -21.94 31.46
CA ASN A 935 35.88 -20.68 31.15
C ASN A 935 36.05 -19.72 32.33
N SER A 936 36.02 -20.20 33.58
CA SER A 936 36.28 -19.37 34.76
C SER A 936 37.65 -18.68 34.70
N GLN A 937 38.68 -19.34 34.18
CA GLN A 937 40.03 -18.79 34.00
C GLN A 937 40.05 -17.63 32.98
N PHE A 938 39.44 -17.79 31.81
CA PHE A 938 39.39 -16.72 30.80
C PHE A 938 38.54 -15.54 31.26
N LEU A 939 37.48 -15.80 32.04
CA LEU A 939 36.66 -14.75 32.64
C LEU A 939 37.44 -13.95 33.71
N ASN A 940 38.28 -14.61 34.50
CA ASN A 940 39.18 -13.94 35.44
C ASN A 940 40.22 -13.09 34.70
N TYR A 941 40.82 -13.61 33.61
CA TYR A 941 41.70 -12.83 32.73
C TYR A 941 41.01 -11.57 32.18
N CYS A 942 39.76 -11.70 31.70
CA CYS A 942 38.97 -10.55 31.24
C CYS A 942 38.66 -9.55 32.38
N THR A 943 38.55 -10.02 33.62
CA THR A 943 38.28 -9.16 34.78
C THR A 943 39.53 -8.39 35.19
N GLN A 944 40.71 -9.05 35.20
CA GLN A 944 42.00 -8.41 35.42
C GLN A 944 42.30 -7.34 34.35
N LEU A 945 42.05 -7.65 33.07
CA LEU A 945 42.20 -6.69 31.97
C LEU A 945 41.32 -5.44 32.14
N LYS A 946 40.16 -5.55 32.82
CA LYS A 946 39.28 -4.40 33.10
C LYS A 946 39.78 -3.58 34.27
N GLU A 947 40.25 -4.23 35.33
CA GLU A 947 40.78 -3.57 36.53
C GLU A 947 42.09 -2.82 36.24
N GLU A 948 42.96 -3.37 35.38
CA GLU A 948 44.25 -2.75 35.03
C GLU A 948 44.13 -1.55 34.08
N HIS A 949 43.02 -1.42 33.32
CA HIS A 949 42.91 -0.46 32.21
C HIS A 949 41.66 0.46 32.26
N ASP A 950 40.89 0.47 33.35
CA ASP A 950 39.77 1.40 33.66
C ASP A 950 38.78 1.62 32.48
N VAL A 951 38.23 0.52 31.94
CA VAL A 951 37.42 0.52 30.72
C VAL A 951 35.90 0.51 31.02
N ASP A 952 35.22 1.61 30.70
CA ASP A 952 33.75 1.75 30.83
C ASP A 952 33.00 1.15 29.62
N PHE A 953 32.19 0.13 29.85
CA PHE A 953 31.51 -0.67 28.81
C PHE A 953 30.37 0.10 28.10
N ASN A 954 29.90 1.21 28.66
CA ASN A 954 28.73 1.95 28.16
C ASN A 954 29.02 2.95 27.04
N LYS A 955 30.28 3.11 26.61
CA LYS A 955 30.65 4.12 25.60
C LYS A 955 30.78 3.63 24.15
N PHE A 956 30.65 2.33 23.86
CA PHE A 956 30.93 1.78 22.52
C PHE A 956 29.82 0.93 21.88
N TYR A 957 28.62 0.88 22.47
CA TYR A 957 27.41 0.41 21.77
C TYR A 957 26.41 1.52 21.42
N GLU A 958 26.72 2.78 21.75
CA GLU A 958 25.99 3.97 21.29
C GLU A 958 26.83 4.76 20.29
N THR A 959 27.08 4.17 19.13
CA THR A 959 27.36 4.95 17.92
C THR A 959 26.78 4.19 16.73
N PRO A 960 25.79 4.75 16.02
CA PRO A 960 25.25 4.14 14.82
C PRO A 960 26.29 4.30 13.70
N ILE A 961 27.02 3.24 13.40
CA ILE A 961 27.75 3.16 12.13
C ILE A 961 26.70 2.87 11.05
N LEU A 962 26.30 3.93 10.36
CA LEU A 962 25.54 3.88 9.12
C LEU A 962 26.47 3.41 7.98
N TYR A 963 25.94 2.44 7.21
CA TYR A 963 26.39 1.83 5.93
C TYR A 963 27.26 0.57 5.98
#